data_AF-A0A2W5CXF3-F1
#
_entry.id   AF-A0A2W5CXF3-F1
#
_cell.length_a   1.000
_cell.length_b   1.000
_cell.length_c   1.000
_cell.angle_alpha   90.00
_cell.angle_beta   90.00
_cell.angle_gamma   90.00
#
_symmetry.space_group_name_H-M   'P 1'
#
loop_
_entity.id
_entity.type
_entity.pdbx_description
1 polymer ?
#
loop_
_entity_poly.entity_id
_entity_poly.type
_entity_poly.pdbx_seq_one_letter_code
_entity_poly.pdbx_strand_id
1 'polypeptide(L)'
;MRVPTRVVDAGSVAYREPAPPLPQGSIDAEAVPEAARAQPVPLVRLMMPLVMVAAMLGMVALMVLGAGDARRISPMSLMFPLMMLASMAMMFNPQGSGQDPDETRRTYLRHLKALREQALDRAAAQRAHEEHRNPAPGELAALIPTPRLWERGVDDPDTLEVRVGTGPMALCTPITVPDSGAAEDLDPVCAVSLRQTVRAVGTVADMPVVIQLQAFPVMGIEGEDAAGVARAVILHLAVLHGPETVGIEYQGSGWEWVKWLPHARDPEQARHRIRVVDAGDDAAPAAYPGDTRLGEPTTLIAVGVSSHSPLGRRAEEEGIYLRAEGVMTVVTAAGEEELGRCDPVGVAEALLRARMIAPYHRPPGSDAAAAPRYGRDADLPALVGYRDVDELVASGMWHGRTSSERLRVPLGVDEQGQAVMLDLKESAQGGMGPHGLCIGATGSGKSELLRTLVVALAATHSPDELNLVLVDFKGGATFLGCDELPHTSAVITNLEEESTLVERMYDAISGEMNRRQELLRKAGNFANVGEFNASADAVGEYGPLPALVIVVDEFSELLGQHPDFAELFVAVGRLGRSLHVHLLLASQRLEEGRLRGLDSHLSYRIGLKTFSAAESRQVLGVTDAYHLPAQPGAGYLKTDADAPARFQASYVSGPVTRRVAREGEESPDRPPARVEFFTGWSAEEETPDVAVVVDSSTTLLSAVVAAAREEAQERSQAARRIWLPPLPPVVELSAAVARAGQADQSGQAGQAPAVAQNPPLRAPVGLIDRPYHQRQDPLVVDFTTGGGHLALCGGPQSGKSMALRSVVAGLALVHSPEQVRFYVIDLGGGQLGVLDRLPHVAGVAGREDPEKVRRVVDEVAGLVRRPEGRHTFLIVDGWHHIGTAGADFEDLAEPITQLVNDGASARIHVIIAAARWTSLRPSIRDLIAARLELRLGEAMDSLIDRKAQQKLPAAPGR
;
A
#
# COMPACT_ATOMS: atom_id res chain seq x y z
N MET A 1 -11.04 22.65 -12.57
CA MET A 1 -10.54 21.27 -12.63
C MET A 1 -9.19 21.29 -11.93
N ARG A 2 -9.12 20.83 -10.67
CA ARG A 2 -7.87 20.80 -9.90
C ARG A 2 -6.96 19.74 -10.56
N VAL A 3 -5.77 20.13 -11.01
CA VAL A 3 -4.81 19.20 -11.61
C VAL A 3 -4.06 18.53 -10.45
N PRO A 4 -4.11 17.18 -10.32
CA PRO A 4 -3.52 16.48 -9.18
C PRO A 4 -2.00 16.64 -9.19
N THR A 5 -1.38 17.13 -8.12
CA THR A 5 0.08 17.12 -7.98
C THR A 5 0.55 15.73 -7.50
N ARG A 6 1.65 15.23 -8.07
CA ARG A 6 2.28 13.94 -7.75
C ARG A 6 3.74 14.17 -7.45
N VAL A 7 4.27 13.50 -6.43
CA VAL A 7 5.60 13.80 -5.89
C VAL A 7 6.52 12.66 -6.27
N VAL A 8 7.62 12.97 -6.97
CA VAL A 8 8.61 11.98 -7.41
C VAL A 8 9.81 12.06 -6.49
N ASP A 9 9.95 11.07 -5.63
CA ASP A 9 11.06 10.97 -4.68
C ASP A 9 12.40 10.81 -5.42
N ALA A 10 13.44 11.52 -4.97
CA ALA A 10 14.80 11.26 -5.43
C ALA A 10 15.24 9.97 -4.75
N GLY A 11 14.97 8.85 -5.41
CA GLY A 11 15.50 7.58 -4.95
C GLY A 11 17.01 7.71 -4.69
N SER A 12 17.48 7.25 -3.53
CA SER A 12 18.89 6.95 -3.38
C SER A 12 19.32 6.02 -4.52
N VAL A 13 20.62 5.96 -4.85
CA VAL A 13 21.19 5.11 -5.92
C VAL A 13 20.68 3.64 -5.87
N ALA A 14 20.17 3.19 -4.71
CA ALA A 14 19.51 1.91 -4.50
C ALA A 14 18.11 1.74 -5.14
N TYR A 15 17.50 2.78 -5.70
CA TYR A 15 16.13 2.75 -6.24
C TYR A 15 16.04 2.72 -7.79
N ARG A 16 17.16 2.84 -8.51
CA ARG A 16 17.18 2.64 -9.97
C ARG A 16 16.80 1.20 -10.29
N GLU A 17 15.81 1.01 -11.16
CA GLU A 17 15.48 -0.32 -11.65
C GLU A 17 16.70 -0.88 -12.41
N PRO A 18 17.29 -2.00 -11.95
CA PRO A 18 18.52 -2.49 -12.52
C PRO A 18 18.30 -2.91 -13.97
N ALA A 19 19.15 -2.40 -14.87
CA ALA A 19 19.10 -2.79 -16.27
C ALA A 19 19.33 -4.31 -16.41
N PRO A 20 18.71 -4.96 -17.41
CA PRO A 20 19.03 -6.35 -17.76
C PRO A 20 20.55 -6.54 -17.88
N PRO A 21 21.13 -7.66 -17.41
CA PRO A 21 22.56 -7.84 -17.40
C PRO A 21 23.16 -7.80 -18.83
N LEU A 22 24.16 -6.94 -19.03
CA LEU A 22 24.87 -6.86 -20.31
C LEU A 22 25.74 -8.11 -20.51
N PRO A 23 25.64 -8.81 -21.65
CA PRO A 23 26.49 -9.96 -21.94
C PRO A 23 27.98 -9.62 -21.94
N GLN A 24 28.80 -10.49 -21.34
CA GLN A 24 30.27 -10.34 -21.27
C GLN A 24 31.00 -11.49 -21.95
N GLY A 25 32.28 -11.28 -22.30
CA GLY A 25 33.18 -12.28 -22.90
C GLY A 25 33.15 -12.31 -24.44
N SER A 26 33.80 -13.31 -25.03
CA SER A 26 33.77 -13.59 -26.48
C SER A 26 32.85 -14.75 -26.83
N ILE A 27 32.56 -14.91 -28.13
CA ILE A 27 32.00 -16.15 -28.69
C ILE A 27 33.12 -16.79 -29.52
N ASP A 28 33.51 -18.02 -29.20
CA ASP A 28 34.63 -18.66 -29.88
C ASP A 28 34.11 -19.54 -31.04
N ALA A 29 34.54 -19.23 -32.26
CA ALA A 29 34.26 -20.05 -33.43
C ALA A 29 35.23 -21.24 -33.48
N GLU A 30 34.76 -22.39 -34.00
CA GLU A 30 35.65 -23.53 -34.26
C GLU A 30 36.48 -23.28 -35.52
N ALA A 31 37.71 -23.79 -35.53
CA ALA A 31 38.59 -23.74 -36.70
C ALA A 31 37.93 -24.40 -37.91
N VAL A 32 38.13 -23.81 -39.09
CA VAL A 32 37.55 -24.34 -40.33
C VAL A 32 38.18 -25.71 -40.63
N PRO A 33 37.38 -26.75 -40.94
CA PRO A 33 37.90 -28.06 -41.29
C PRO A 33 38.83 -28.01 -42.52
N GLU A 34 39.89 -28.82 -42.50
CA GLU A 34 40.79 -28.99 -43.65
C GLU A 34 40.08 -29.63 -44.84
N ALA A 35 40.48 -29.24 -46.05
CA ALA A 35 39.90 -29.77 -47.29
C ALA A 35 40.25 -31.26 -47.48
N ALA A 36 39.22 -32.11 -47.63
CA ALA A 36 39.41 -33.52 -47.93
C ALA A 36 40.03 -33.72 -49.32
N ARG A 37 41.33 -34.04 -49.37
CA ARG A 37 42.02 -34.41 -50.63
C ARG A 37 41.64 -35.84 -51.00
N ALA A 38 41.02 -36.03 -52.17
CA ALA A 38 40.78 -37.36 -52.70
C ALA A 38 42.12 -38.09 -52.91
N GLN A 39 42.39 -39.14 -52.12
CA GLN A 39 43.60 -39.93 -52.32
C GLN A 39 43.53 -40.58 -53.71
N PRO A 40 44.53 -40.37 -54.58
CA PRO A 40 44.53 -41.02 -55.89
C PRO A 40 44.57 -42.52 -55.65
N VAL A 41 43.54 -43.23 -56.11
CA VAL A 41 43.51 -44.69 -56.05
C VAL A 41 44.77 -45.16 -56.78
N PRO A 42 45.71 -45.85 -56.12
CA PRO A 42 46.98 -46.19 -56.76
C PRO A 42 46.67 -47.01 -58.01
N LEU A 43 47.25 -46.62 -59.16
CA LEU A 43 47.01 -47.24 -60.48
C LEU A 43 47.18 -48.78 -60.43
N VAL A 44 48.02 -49.26 -59.52
CA VAL A 44 48.23 -50.68 -59.19
C VAL A 44 46.92 -51.39 -58.81
N ARG A 45 46.03 -50.74 -58.04
CA ARG A 45 44.72 -51.31 -57.65
C ARG A 45 43.77 -51.49 -58.85
N LEU A 46 43.90 -50.64 -59.87
CA LEU A 46 43.10 -50.74 -61.10
C LEU A 46 43.64 -51.80 -62.07
N MET A 47 44.97 -52.00 -62.12
CA MET A 47 45.61 -52.95 -63.04
C MET A 47 45.72 -54.39 -62.51
N MET A 48 45.81 -54.59 -61.19
CA MET A 48 45.98 -55.92 -60.57
C MET A 48 44.90 -56.96 -60.96
N PRO A 49 43.60 -56.61 -61.05
CA PRO A 49 42.57 -57.56 -61.50
C PRO A 49 42.78 -58.00 -62.95
N LEU A 50 43.19 -57.07 -63.82
CA LEU A 50 43.42 -57.34 -65.24
C LEU A 50 44.63 -58.28 -65.44
N VAL A 51 45.70 -58.06 -64.67
CA VAL A 51 46.90 -58.92 -64.67
C VAL A 51 46.58 -60.32 -64.14
N MET A 52 45.80 -60.43 -63.06
CA MET A 52 45.37 -61.73 -62.52
C MET A 52 44.45 -62.49 -63.48
N VAL A 53 43.51 -61.82 -64.15
CA VAL A 53 42.62 -62.44 -65.16
C VAL A 53 43.44 -62.92 -66.37
N ALA A 54 44.42 -62.14 -66.82
CA ALA A 54 45.34 -62.55 -67.88
C ALA A 54 46.20 -63.77 -67.48
N ALA A 55 46.71 -63.80 -66.24
CA ALA A 55 47.46 -64.95 -65.71
C ALA A 55 46.57 -66.21 -65.59
N MET A 56 45.31 -66.04 -65.17
CA MET A 56 44.34 -67.13 -65.09
C MET A 56 44.04 -67.71 -66.48
N LEU A 57 43.79 -66.86 -67.48
CA LEU A 57 43.54 -67.28 -68.87
C LEU A 57 44.78 -67.94 -69.49
N GLY A 58 45.98 -67.42 -69.23
CA GLY A 58 47.23 -67.99 -69.71
C GLY A 58 47.49 -69.40 -69.18
N MET A 59 47.22 -69.65 -67.89
CA MET A 59 47.42 -70.96 -67.28
C MET A 59 46.36 -71.99 -67.72
N VAL A 60 45.09 -71.57 -67.88
CA VAL A 60 44.02 -72.42 -68.43
C VAL A 60 44.29 -72.78 -69.89
N ALA A 61 44.77 -71.82 -70.71
CA ALA A 61 45.16 -72.09 -72.10
C ALA A 61 46.34 -73.08 -72.17
N LEU A 62 47.34 -72.96 -71.28
CA LEU A 62 48.47 -73.90 -71.20
C LEU A 62 48.01 -75.31 -70.81
N MET A 63 46.99 -75.42 -69.96
CA MET A 63 46.41 -76.69 -69.55
C MET A 63 45.53 -77.33 -70.65
N VAL A 64 44.94 -76.54 -71.55
CA VAL A 64 44.03 -77.03 -72.60
C VAL A 64 44.73 -77.28 -73.94
N LEU A 65 45.78 -76.52 -74.30
CA LEU A 65 46.49 -76.65 -75.58
C LEU A 65 47.65 -77.67 -75.55
N GLY A 66 48.11 -78.09 -74.37
CA GLY A 66 49.09 -79.16 -74.21
C GLY A 66 48.46 -80.55 -74.33
N ALA A 67 48.01 -80.94 -75.52
CA ALA A 67 47.52 -82.28 -75.85
C ALA A 67 48.69 -83.15 -76.35
N GLY A 68 49.17 -84.05 -75.49
CA GLY A 68 50.19 -85.08 -75.76
C GLY A 68 50.36 -85.99 -74.54
N ASP A 69 50.53 -87.29 -74.78
CA ASP A 69 50.15 -88.44 -73.93
C ASP A 69 50.74 -88.50 -72.50
N ALA A 70 49.94 -89.08 -71.60
CA ALA A 70 50.14 -89.29 -70.15
C ALA A 70 50.15 -88.03 -69.23
N ARG A 71 48.99 -87.70 -68.66
CA ARG A 71 48.90 -86.83 -67.47
C ARG A 71 48.60 -87.65 -66.22
N ARG A 72 49.31 -87.36 -65.11
CA ARG A 72 48.68 -87.41 -63.79
C ARG A 72 48.32 -85.98 -63.39
N ILE A 73 47.08 -85.58 -63.68
CA ILE A 73 46.51 -84.33 -63.17
C ILE A 73 46.43 -84.46 -61.65
N SER A 74 47.25 -83.70 -60.92
CA SER A 74 47.20 -83.70 -59.45
C SER A 74 46.02 -82.82 -59.00
N PRO A 75 45.22 -83.25 -58.00
CA PRO A 75 44.08 -82.47 -57.48
C PRO A 75 44.45 -81.06 -56.99
N MET A 76 45.73 -80.82 -56.64
CA MET A 76 46.22 -79.49 -56.26
C MET A 76 46.17 -78.46 -57.40
N SER A 77 46.27 -78.89 -58.67
CA SER A 77 46.24 -77.98 -59.83
C SER A 77 44.89 -77.27 -60.04
N LEU A 78 43.80 -77.80 -59.46
CA LEU A 78 42.46 -77.24 -59.54
C LEU A 78 42.11 -76.30 -58.37
N MET A 79 42.86 -76.31 -57.26
CA MET A 79 42.60 -75.43 -56.10
C MET A 79 43.18 -74.02 -56.27
N PHE A 80 44.22 -73.85 -57.10
CA PHE A 80 44.92 -72.58 -57.28
C PHE A 80 44.04 -71.46 -57.88
N PRO A 81 43.18 -71.72 -58.90
CA PRO A 81 42.23 -70.72 -59.38
C PRO A 81 41.18 -70.34 -58.34
N LEU A 82 40.78 -71.27 -57.47
CA LEU A 82 39.75 -71.05 -56.46
C LEU A 82 40.25 -70.15 -55.30
N MET A 83 41.50 -70.35 -54.85
CA MET A 83 42.13 -69.49 -53.82
C MET A 83 42.39 -68.07 -54.30
N MET A 84 42.78 -67.90 -55.57
CA MET A 84 42.90 -66.59 -56.22
C MET A 84 41.55 -65.85 -56.29
N LEU A 85 40.45 -66.56 -56.53
CA LEU A 85 39.10 -65.99 -56.54
C LEU A 85 38.65 -65.57 -55.13
N ALA A 86 38.96 -66.37 -54.11
CA ALA A 86 38.65 -66.04 -52.72
C ALA A 86 39.46 -64.82 -52.22
N SER A 87 40.72 -64.67 -52.61
CA SER A 87 41.52 -63.49 -52.26
C SER A 87 41.03 -62.20 -52.96
N MET A 88 40.48 -62.32 -54.17
CA MET A 88 39.84 -61.20 -54.88
C MET A 88 38.60 -60.70 -54.13
N ALA A 89 37.78 -61.60 -53.57
CA ALA A 89 36.59 -61.21 -52.81
C ALA A 89 36.93 -60.44 -51.52
N MET A 90 38.01 -60.81 -50.82
CA MET A 90 38.49 -60.08 -49.62
C MET A 90 39.02 -58.67 -49.93
N MET A 91 39.52 -58.41 -51.14
CA MET A 91 40.05 -57.10 -51.55
C MET A 91 38.96 -56.03 -51.82
N PHE A 92 37.72 -56.47 -52.05
CA PHE A 92 36.58 -55.57 -52.27
C PHE A 92 35.84 -55.17 -50.99
N ASN A 93 36.27 -55.63 -49.81
CA ASN A 93 35.69 -55.18 -48.54
C ASN A 93 36.40 -53.90 -48.06
N PRO A 94 35.74 -52.73 -48.05
CA PRO A 94 36.40 -51.48 -47.67
C PRO A 94 36.48 -51.38 -46.14
N GLN A 95 37.55 -51.90 -45.54
CA GLN A 95 37.99 -51.48 -44.21
C GLN A 95 38.93 -50.29 -44.37
N GLY A 96 38.34 -49.09 -44.47
CA GLY A 96 39.08 -47.83 -44.51
C GLY A 96 38.19 -46.71 -43.98
N SER A 97 38.34 -46.41 -42.70
CA SER A 97 37.70 -45.32 -41.97
C SER A 97 38.22 -43.96 -42.44
N GLY A 98 37.85 -43.53 -43.65
CA GLY A 98 37.92 -42.12 -44.04
C GLY A 98 36.65 -41.43 -43.57
N GLN A 99 36.77 -40.39 -42.73
CA GLN A 99 35.63 -39.56 -42.34
C GLN A 99 34.93 -39.04 -43.60
N ASP A 100 33.61 -39.23 -43.69
CA ASP A 100 32.82 -38.72 -44.80
C ASP A 100 32.90 -37.18 -44.81
N PRO A 101 33.49 -36.55 -45.83
CA PRO A 101 33.64 -35.09 -45.87
C PRO A 101 32.30 -34.36 -45.77
N ASP A 102 31.20 -34.98 -46.20
CA ASP A 102 29.86 -34.38 -46.10
C ASP A 102 29.32 -34.42 -44.66
N GLU A 103 29.70 -35.41 -43.86
CA GLU A 103 29.35 -35.48 -42.44
C GLU A 103 30.11 -34.43 -41.62
N THR A 104 31.40 -34.22 -41.92
CA THR A 104 32.22 -33.17 -41.30
C THR A 104 31.67 -31.78 -41.61
N ARG A 105 31.33 -31.49 -42.88
CA ARG A 105 30.66 -30.23 -43.27
C ARG A 105 29.34 -30.04 -42.55
N ARG A 106 28.49 -31.08 -42.51
CA ARG A 106 27.18 -30.99 -41.86
C ARG A 106 27.29 -30.73 -40.36
N THR A 107 28.33 -31.25 -39.72
CA THR A 107 28.60 -31.01 -38.30
C THR A 107 29.11 -29.58 -38.08
N TYR A 108 30.01 -29.09 -38.92
CA TYR A 108 30.48 -27.71 -38.85
C TYR A 108 29.38 -26.68 -39.12
N LEU A 109 28.49 -26.92 -40.10
CA LEU A 109 27.33 -26.06 -40.35
C LEU A 109 26.33 -26.07 -39.18
N ARG A 110 26.20 -27.19 -38.45
CA ARG A 110 25.42 -27.24 -37.20
C ARG A 110 26.08 -26.39 -36.11
N HIS A 111 27.41 -26.43 -36.00
CA HIS A 111 28.16 -25.54 -35.10
C HIS A 111 27.95 -24.06 -35.44
N LEU A 112 28.07 -23.67 -36.72
CA LEU A 112 27.80 -22.30 -37.16
C LEU A 112 26.37 -21.85 -36.86
N LYS A 113 25.39 -22.77 -36.96
CA LYS A 113 24.02 -22.49 -36.55
C LYS A 113 23.91 -22.21 -35.05
N ALA A 114 24.53 -23.03 -34.20
CA ALA A 114 24.54 -22.84 -32.76
C ALA A 114 25.25 -21.53 -32.36
N LEU A 115 26.39 -21.22 -33.01
CA LEU A 115 27.11 -19.96 -32.84
C LEU A 115 26.23 -18.75 -33.22
N ARG A 116 25.49 -18.85 -34.33
CA ARG A 116 24.54 -17.81 -34.74
C ARG A 116 23.42 -17.63 -33.72
N GLU A 117 22.81 -18.71 -33.24
CA GLU A 117 21.76 -18.68 -32.21
C GLU A 117 22.30 -18.00 -30.93
N GLN A 118 23.49 -18.38 -30.47
CA GLN A 118 24.15 -17.77 -29.31
C GLN A 118 24.43 -16.26 -29.51
N ALA A 119 24.89 -15.86 -30.70
CA ALA A 119 25.14 -14.45 -31.02
C ALA A 119 23.83 -13.64 -31.05
N LEU A 120 22.74 -14.21 -31.57
CA LEU A 120 21.43 -13.56 -31.59
C LEU A 120 20.83 -13.42 -30.18
N ASP A 121 20.98 -14.43 -29.32
CA ASP A 121 20.53 -14.36 -27.93
C ASP A 121 21.30 -13.26 -27.16
N ARG A 122 22.62 -13.17 -27.37
CA ARG A 122 23.44 -12.09 -26.78
C ARG A 122 23.08 -10.72 -27.37
N ALA A 123 22.80 -10.63 -28.67
CA ALA A 123 22.34 -9.40 -29.30
C ALA A 123 20.99 -8.93 -28.73
N ALA A 124 20.05 -9.86 -28.46
CA ALA A 124 18.78 -9.54 -27.83
C ALA A 124 18.95 -9.04 -26.40
N ALA A 125 19.84 -9.67 -25.62
CA ALA A 125 20.18 -9.21 -24.27
C ALA A 125 20.88 -7.84 -24.27
N GLN A 126 21.79 -7.59 -25.23
CA GLN A 126 22.41 -6.28 -25.43
C GLN A 126 21.36 -5.22 -25.78
N ARG A 127 20.44 -5.50 -26.70
CA ARG A 127 19.34 -4.59 -27.05
C ARG A 127 18.47 -4.28 -25.84
N ALA A 128 18.04 -5.29 -25.08
CA ALA A 128 17.23 -5.09 -23.89
C ALA A 128 17.93 -4.22 -22.84
N HIS A 129 19.26 -4.36 -22.68
CA HIS A 129 20.05 -3.49 -21.79
C HIS A 129 20.06 -2.04 -22.29
N GLU A 130 20.38 -1.82 -23.57
CA GLU A 130 20.49 -0.47 -24.15
C GLU A 130 19.14 0.24 -24.28
N GLU A 131 18.06 -0.48 -24.63
CA GLU A 131 16.70 0.05 -24.67
C GLU A 131 16.16 0.34 -23.28
N HIS A 132 16.52 -0.45 -22.26
CA HIS A 132 16.20 -0.10 -20.88
C HIS A 132 16.83 1.23 -20.51
N ARG A 133 18.12 1.45 -20.80
CA ARG A 133 18.81 2.70 -20.48
C ARG A 133 18.32 3.87 -21.33
N ASN A 134 18.13 3.67 -22.64
CA ASN A 134 17.82 4.68 -23.64
C ASN A 134 16.54 4.31 -24.42
N PRO A 135 15.37 4.40 -23.75
CA PRO A 135 14.09 3.94 -24.27
C PRO A 135 13.68 4.67 -25.54
N ALA A 136 12.92 3.98 -26.39
CA ALA A 136 12.40 4.58 -27.60
C ALA A 136 11.44 5.72 -27.27
N PRO A 137 11.34 6.77 -28.10
CA PRO A 137 10.40 7.85 -27.84
C PRO A 137 8.99 7.32 -27.59
N GLY A 138 8.50 6.35 -28.38
CA GLY A 138 7.19 5.71 -28.19
C GLY A 138 6.92 5.13 -26.78
N GLU A 139 7.96 4.72 -26.06
CA GLU A 139 7.85 4.04 -24.76
C GLU A 139 7.91 5.01 -23.57
N LEU A 140 8.37 6.25 -23.78
CA LEU A 140 8.50 7.26 -22.73
C LEU A 140 7.19 7.50 -21.97
N ALA A 141 6.05 7.45 -22.67
CA ALA A 141 4.74 7.63 -22.04
C ALA A 141 4.42 6.55 -20.98
N ALA A 142 4.93 5.33 -21.16
CA ALA A 142 4.76 4.24 -20.21
C ALA A 142 5.66 4.37 -18.98
N LEU A 143 6.74 5.16 -19.05
CA LEU A 143 7.66 5.41 -17.94
C LEU A 143 7.20 6.52 -17.00
N ILE A 144 6.43 7.49 -17.49
CA ILE A 144 5.93 8.63 -16.68
C ILE A 144 5.20 8.18 -15.40
N PRO A 145 4.30 7.18 -15.40
CA PRO A 145 3.60 6.75 -14.19
C PRO A 145 4.40 5.77 -13.32
N THR A 146 5.64 5.44 -13.66
CA THR A 146 6.45 4.43 -12.95
C THR A 146 7.56 5.09 -12.11
N PRO A 147 8.21 4.32 -11.21
CA PRO A 147 9.40 4.77 -10.49
C PRO A 147 10.57 5.26 -11.36
N ARG A 148 10.54 5.01 -12.68
CA ARG A 148 11.61 5.37 -13.61
C ARG A 148 11.57 6.82 -14.08
N LEU A 149 10.48 7.55 -13.80
CA LEU A 149 10.43 9.00 -14.04
C LEU A 149 11.51 9.68 -13.18
N TRP A 150 12.41 10.42 -13.83
CA TRP A 150 13.52 11.14 -13.20
C TRP A 150 14.49 10.24 -12.42
N GLU A 151 14.74 9.03 -12.93
CA GLU A 151 15.66 8.07 -12.33
C GLU A 151 17.15 8.47 -12.46
N ARG A 152 17.49 9.45 -13.33
CA ARG A 152 18.85 9.97 -13.50
C ARG A 152 19.07 11.23 -12.67
N GLY A 153 19.98 11.12 -11.70
CA GLY A 153 20.47 12.22 -10.89
C GLY A 153 21.67 12.93 -11.53
N VAL A 154 22.16 13.97 -10.88
CA VAL A 154 23.12 14.89 -11.51
C VAL A 154 24.55 14.33 -11.64
N ASP A 155 24.97 13.49 -10.70
CA ASP A 155 26.32 12.95 -10.66
C ASP A 155 26.42 11.53 -11.28
N ASP A 156 25.33 11.08 -11.91
CA ASP A 156 25.31 9.79 -12.60
C ASP A 156 26.12 9.83 -13.91
N PRO A 157 26.74 8.71 -14.32
CA PRO A 157 27.57 8.68 -15.53
C PRO A 157 26.77 8.87 -16.81
N ASP A 158 25.45 8.60 -16.79
CA ASP A 158 24.51 8.72 -17.89
C ASP A 158 23.69 10.02 -17.87
N THR A 159 24.09 10.99 -17.04
CA THR A 159 23.55 12.35 -17.06
C THR A 159 23.73 12.96 -18.45
N LEU A 160 22.65 13.53 -18.99
CA LEU A 160 22.60 14.15 -20.33
C LEU A 160 22.92 13.22 -21.52
N GLU A 161 22.92 11.89 -21.32
CA GLU A 161 22.89 10.93 -22.43
C GLU A 161 21.49 10.92 -23.08
N VAL A 162 21.41 11.26 -24.38
CA VAL A 162 20.14 11.35 -25.11
C VAL A 162 20.13 10.46 -26.35
N ARG A 163 19.01 9.77 -26.58
CA ARG A 163 18.74 9.04 -27.82
C ARG A 163 18.33 10.00 -28.93
N VAL A 164 18.96 9.89 -30.09
CA VAL A 164 18.62 10.68 -31.30
C VAL A 164 18.06 9.84 -32.45
N GLY A 165 18.13 8.52 -32.36
CA GLY A 165 17.60 7.60 -33.36
C GLY A 165 18.03 6.15 -33.10
N THR A 166 17.96 5.31 -34.13
CA THR A 166 18.43 3.92 -34.10
C THR A 166 19.42 3.60 -35.20
N GLY A 167 20.44 2.80 -34.93
CA GLY A 167 21.53 2.52 -35.87
C GLY A 167 22.19 1.17 -35.63
N PRO A 168 23.14 0.79 -36.49
CA PRO A 168 23.91 -0.44 -36.29
C PRO A 168 24.95 -0.24 -35.15
N MET A 169 24.99 -1.18 -34.20
CA MET A 169 26.01 -1.24 -33.16
C MET A 169 26.78 -2.57 -33.25
N ALA A 170 28.08 -2.57 -32.95
CA ALA A 170 28.83 -3.82 -32.85
C ALA A 170 28.30 -4.71 -31.71
N LEU A 171 28.31 -6.03 -31.91
CA LEU A 171 27.99 -6.98 -30.86
C LEU A 171 29.00 -6.84 -29.71
N CYS A 172 28.52 -6.61 -28.49
CA CYS A 172 29.38 -6.39 -27.31
C CYS A 172 30.24 -7.60 -26.95
N THR A 173 29.84 -8.79 -27.39
CA THR A 173 30.64 -10.02 -27.29
C THR A 173 31.23 -10.39 -28.66
N PRO A 174 32.49 -10.00 -28.93
CA PRO A 174 33.08 -10.24 -30.24
C PRO A 174 33.21 -11.73 -30.53
N ILE A 175 33.08 -12.09 -31.81
CA ILE A 175 33.30 -13.47 -32.26
C ILE A 175 34.78 -13.66 -32.56
N THR A 176 35.45 -14.47 -31.75
CA THR A 176 36.86 -14.82 -31.93
C THR A 176 36.96 -15.96 -32.93
N VAL A 177 37.66 -15.72 -34.04
CA VAL A 177 37.94 -16.75 -35.04
C VAL A 177 39.39 -17.22 -34.89
N PRO A 178 39.66 -18.51 -34.61
CA PRO A 178 41.01 -19.03 -34.50
C PRO A 178 41.73 -19.04 -35.85
N ASP A 179 43.05 -18.83 -35.82
CA ASP A 179 43.90 -18.90 -37.01
C ASP A 179 43.86 -20.33 -37.57
N SER A 180 43.21 -20.47 -38.73
CA SER A 180 42.95 -21.76 -39.36
C SER A 180 44.03 -22.15 -40.39
N GLY A 181 45.17 -21.44 -40.44
CA GLY A 181 46.27 -21.74 -41.37
C GLY A 181 46.07 -21.17 -42.79
N ALA A 182 46.77 -21.73 -43.78
CA ALA A 182 46.75 -21.22 -45.15
C ALA A 182 45.36 -21.39 -45.80
N ALA A 183 44.83 -20.32 -46.41
CA ALA A 183 43.49 -20.31 -47.00
C ALA A 183 43.28 -21.35 -48.12
N GLU A 184 44.37 -21.90 -48.68
CA GLU A 184 44.38 -22.92 -49.72
C GLU A 184 44.06 -24.33 -49.20
N ASP A 185 44.24 -24.57 -47.90
CA ASP A 185 44.06 -25.89 -47.26
C ASP A 185 42.70 -26.06 -46.57
N LEU A 186 41.85 -25.04 -46.57
CA LEU A 186 40.56 -25.02 -45.87
C LEU A 186 39.39 -25.46 -46.77
N ASP A 187 38.37 -26.09 -46.19
CA ASP A 187 37.12 -26.36 -46.93
C ASP A 187 36.44 -25.02 -47.33
N PRO A 188 36.23 -24.77 -48.64
CA PRO A 188 35.76 -23.47 -49.12
C PRO A 188 34.33 -23.16 -48.70
N VAL A 189 33.48 -24.17 -48.53
CA VAL A 189 32.07 -23.98 -48.13
C VAL A 189 32.01 -23.57 -46.67
N CYS A 190 32.75 -24.27 -45.80
CA CYS A 190 32.85 -23.94 -44.38
C CYS A 190 33.49 -22.56 -44.15
N ALA A 191 34.57 -22.22 -44.87
CA ALA A 191 35.25 -20.92 -44.76
C ALA A 191 34.35 -19.74 -45.17
N VAL A 192 33.62 -19.86 -46.28
CA VAL A 192 32.68 -18.82 -46.74
C VAL A 192 31.50 -18.69 -45.77
N SER A 193 30.95 -19.82 -45.31
CA SER A 193 29.81 -19.84 -44.38
C SER A 193 30.17 -19.22 -43.03
N LEU A 194 31.38 -19.45 -42.51
CA LEU A 194 31.87 -18.81 -41.29
C LEU A 194 31.96 -17.29 -41.47
N ARG A 195 32.62 -16.80 -42.53
CA ARG A 195 32.74 -15.35 -42.80
C ARG A 195 31.38 -14.67 -42.96
N GLN A 196 30.45 -15.31 -43.68
CA GLN A 196 29.09 -14.81 -43.83
C GLN A 196 28.33 -14.78 -42.50
N THR A 197 28.48 -15.82 -41.68
CA THR A 197 27.84 -15.88 -40.36
C THR A 197 28.37 -14.80 -39.44
N VAL A 198 29.70 -14.67 -39.30
CA VAL A 198 30.34 -13.63 -38.48
C VAL A 198 29.93 -12.23 -38.94
N ARG A 199 29.90 -11.97 -40.25
CA ARG A 199 29.45 -10.67 -40.78
C ARG A 199 27.97 -10.41 -40.52
N ALA A 200 27.13 -11.44 -40.52
CA ALA A 200 25.68 -11.31 -40.33
C ALA A 200 25.26 -11.08 -38.88
N VAL A 201 26.05 -11.55 -37.90
CA VAL A 201 25.74 -11.38 -36.46
C VAL A 201 26.72 -10.49 -35.71
N GLY A 202 27.79 -10.02 -36.36
CA GLY A 202 28.78 -9.14 -35.76
C GLY A 202 28.28 -7.73 -35.48
N THR A 203 27.17 -7.33 -36.11
CA THR A 203 26.47 -6.06 -35.86
C THR A 203 25.01 -6.31 -35.52
N VAL A 204 24.51 -5.56 -34.54
CA VAL A 204 23.12 -5.55 -34.10
C VAL A 204 22.46 -4.32 -34.73
N ALA A 205 21.42 -4.55 -35.54
CA ALA A 205 20.66 -3.47 -36.17
C ALA A 205 19.68 -2.81 -35.20
N ASP A 206 19.21 -1.61 -35.55
CA ASP A 206 18.17 -0.85 -34.84
C ASP A 206 18.47 -0.64 -33.34
N MET A 207 19.75 -0.42 -33.00
CA MET A 207 20.19 -0.13 -31.63
C MET A 207 20.09 1.37 -31.33
N PRO A 208 19.78 1.79 -30.09
CA PRO A 208 19.72 3.21 -29.74
C PRO A 208 21.03 3.94 -30.07
N VAL A 209 20.95 5.00 -30.86
CA VAL A 209 22.07 5.93 -31.09
C VAL A 209 21.99 7.03 -30.05
N VAL A 210 23.02 7.10 -29.21
CA VAL A 210 23.05 7.96 -28.03
C VAL A 210 24.17 8.98 -28.17
N ILE A 211 23.87 10.23 -27.80
CA ILE A 211 24.83 11.34 -27.76
C ILE A 211 24.94 11.83 -26.33
N GLN A 212 26.17 12.09 -25.88
CA GLN A 212 26.44 12.74 -24.61
C GLN A 212 26.38 14.27 -24.82
N LEU A 213 25.25 14.90 -24.48
CA LEU A 213 25.06 16.34 -24.70
C LEU A 213 26.04 17.20 -23.90
N GLN A 214 26.51 16.73 -22.76
CA GLN A 214 27.50 17.48 -21.96
C GLN A 214 28.82 17.69 -22.71
N ALA A 215 29.14 16.84 -23.69
CA ALA A 215 30.35 16.96 -24.49
C ALA A 215 30.26 18.07 -25.54
N PHE A 216 29.06 18.56 -25.86
CA PHE A 216 28.82 19.51 -26.94
C PHE A 216 28.07 20.76 -26.44
N PRO A 217 28.67 21.97 -26.53
CA PRO A 217 27.98 23.21 -26.17
C PRO A 217 26.82 23.55 -27.13
N VAL A 218 26.89 23.07 -28.37
CA VAL A 218 25.88 23.31 -29.42
C VAL A 218 25.57 22.01 -30.17
N MET A 219 24.29 21.72 -30.35
CA MET A 219 23.77 20.67 -31.23
C MET A 219 22.95 21.33 -32.33
N GLY A 220 23.41 21.27 -33.58
CA GLY A 220 22.67 21.70 -34.75
C GLY A 220 21.94 20.53 -35.39
N ILE A 221 20.66 20.70 -35.75
CA ILE A 221 19.85 19.69 -36.43
C ILE A 221 19.21 20.30 -37.69
N GLU A 222 19.56 19.75 -38.85
CA GLU A 222 19.04 20.11 -40.18
C GLU A 222 18.10 19.01 -40.70
N GLY A 223 17.22 19.34 -41.64
CA GLY A 223 16.40 18.36 -42.37
C GLY A 223 14.92 18.39 -41.99
N GLU A 224 14.10 17.64 -42.75
CA GLU A 224 12.63 17.62 -42.60
C GLU A 224 12.20 17.08 -41.22
N ASP A 225 12.96 16.13 -40.65
CA ASP A 225 12.68 15.52 -39.36
C ASP A 225 13.31 16.27 -38.17
N ALA A 226 14.05 17.36 -38.41
CA ALA A 226 14.85 18.04 -37.39
C ALA A 226 14.04 18.41 -36.13
N ALA A 227 12.87 19.02 -36.33
CA ALA A 227 11.98 19.40 -35.22
C ALA A 227 11.41 18.18 -34.49
N GLY A 228 11.19 17.06 -35.20
CA GLY A 228 10.73 15.81 -34.62
C GLY A 228 11.78 15.16 -33.73
N VAL A 229 13.02 15.11 -34.20
CA VAL A 229 14.17 14.59 -33.43
C VAL A 229 14.44 15.45 -32.21
N ALA A 230 14.44 16.79 -32.37
CA ALA A 230 14.63 17.70 -31.24
C ALA A 230 13.52 17.53 -30.16
N ARG A 231 12.25 17.34 -30.55
CA ARG A 231 11.19 17.00 -29.59
C ARG A 231 11.45 15.67 -28.89
N ALA A 232 11.94 14.65 -29.60
CA ALA A 232 12.30 13.36 -29.00
C ALA A 232 13.40 13.52 -27.95
N VAL A 233 14.45 14.30 -28.24
CA VAL A 233 15.54 14.61 -27.32
C VAL A 233 15.04 15.33 -26.07
N ILE A 234 14.21 16.36 -26.22
CA ILE A 234 13.66 17.10 -25.08
C ILE A 234 12.80 16.21 -24.19
N LEU A 235 11.94 15.36 -24.78
CA LEU A 235 11.12 14.43 -24.01
C LEU A 235 11.98 13.38 -23.28
N HIS A 236 13.03 12.87 -23.92
CA HIS A 236 13.96 11.94 -23.30
C HIS A 236 14.66 12.57 -22.09
N LEU A 237 15.12 13.82 -22.21
CA LEU A 237 15.67 14.59 -21.10
C LEU A 237 14.64 14.79 -19.99
N ALA A 238 13.44 15.26 -20.32
CA ALA A 238 12.41 15.61 -19.35
C ALA A 238 11.81 14.41 -18.60
N VAL A 239 11.85 13.21 -19.20
CA VAL A 239 11.38 11.97 -18.56
C VAL A 239 12.47 11.34 -17.69
N LEU A 240 13.73 11.37 -18.11
CA LEU A 240 14.80 10.67 -17.37
C LEU A 240 15.50 11.54 -16.32
N HIS A 241 15.42 12.87 -16.43
CA HIS A 241 16.04 13.81 -15.47
C HIS A 241 14.97 14.72 -14.85
N GLY A 242 15.11 15.00 -13.56
CA GLY A 242 14.22 15.94 -12.88
C GLY A 242 14.52 17.41 -13.22
N PRO A 243 13.58 18.33 -12.94
CA PRO A 243 13.72 19.77 -13.20
C PRO A 243 14.89 20.43 -12.44
N GLU A 244 15.35 19.83 -11.34
CA GLU A 244 16.55 20.23 -10.59
C GLU A 244 17.86 19.93 -11.36
N THR A 245 17.82 18.90 -12.22
CA THR A 245 18.98 18.48 -13.00
C THR A 245 19.02 19.22 -14.34
N VAL A 246 17.87 19.32 -15.02
CA VAL A 246 17.75 19.89 -16.37
C VAL A 246 16.67 20.98 -16.40
N GLY A 247 17.05 22.20 -16.75
CA GLY A 247 16.15 23.31 -17.03
C GLY A 247 15.99 23.46 -18.54
N ILE A 248 14.76 23.64 -19.04
CA ILE A 248 14.47 23.71 -20.48
C ILE A 248 13.86 25.06 -20.83
N GLU A 249 14.50 25.75 -21.76
CA GLU A 249 14.03 27.00 -22.34
C GLU A 249 13.83 26.84 -23.85
N TYR A 250 12.91 27.61 -24.41
CA TYR A 250 12.64 27.56 -25.83
C TYR A 250 12.39 28.96 -26.41
N GLN A 251 12.77 29.13 -27.67
CA GLN A 251 12.48 30.27 -28.49
C GLN A 251 12.02 29.79 -29.88
N GLY A 252 11.03 30.46 -30.45
CA GLY A 252 10.45 30.10 -31.76
C GLY A 252 9.11 29.36 -31.67
N SER A 253 8.50 29.13 -32.83
CA SER A 253 7.18 28.50 -32.94
C SER A 253 7.24 26.97 -32.84
N GLY A 254 6.17 26.33 -32.34
CA GLY A 254 6.08 24.85 -32.27
C GLY A 254 6.65 24.21 -30.99
N TRP A 255 7.20 25.02 -30.08
CA TRP A 255 7.71 24.61 -28.77
C TRP A 255 6.79 24.96 -27.60
N GLU A 256 5.62 25.56 -27.85
CA GLU A 256 4.66 25.98 -26.80
C GLU A 256 4.24 24.86 -25.84
N TRP A 257 4.38 23.60 -26.24
CA TRP A 257 4.07 22.45 -25.40
C TRP A 257 5.04 22.31 -24.21
N VAL A 258 6.26 22.85 -24.31
CA VAL A 258 7.30 22.81 -23.28
C VAL A 258 6.86 23.55 -22.01
N LYS A 259 5.96 24.53 -22.10
CA LYS A 259 5.43 25.25 -20.91
C LYS A 259 4.72 24.35 -19.89
N TRP A 260 4.27 23.17 -20.32
CA TRP A 260 3.63 22.20 -19.44
C TRP A 260 4.66 21.32 -18.70
N LEU A 261 5.92 21.31 -19.12
CA LEU A 261 6.97 20.59 -18.42
C LEU A 261 7.37 21.34 -17.13
N PRO A 262 7.55 20.64 -16.00
CA PRO A 262 8.12 21.22 -14.78
C PRO A 262 9.48 21.90 -15.03
N HIS A 263 10.26 21.38 -15.96
CA HIS A 263 11.59 21.86 -16.37
C HIS A 263 11.61 23.27 -16.95
N ALA A 264 10.45 23.80 -17.38
CA ALA A 264 10.33 25.14 -17.96
C ALA A 264 9.85 26.19 -16.95
N ARG A 265 9.61 25.81 -15.68
CA ARG A 265 9.06 26.69 -14.65
C ARG A 265 10.11 27.65 -14.08
N ASP A 266 11.23 27.09 -13.62
CA ASP A 266 12.35 27.81 -13.02
C ASP A 266 13.68 27.28 -13.63
N PRO A 267 13.89 27.39 -14.95
CA PRO A 267 15.01 26.75 -15.64
C PRO A 267 16.38 27.26 -15.16
N GLU A 268 16.47 28.46 -14.60
CA GLU A 268 17.70 29.00 -14.03
C GLU A 268 18.14 28.33 -12.72
N GLN A 269 17.28 27.57 -12.05
CA GLN A 269 17.63 26.85 -10.81
C GLN A 269 18.25 25.48 -11.09
N ALA A 270 18.13 24.97 -12.32
CA ALA A 270 18.63 23.67 -12.71
C ALA A 270 20.16 23.66 -12.90
N ARG A 271 20.81 22.52 -12.60
CA ARG A 271 22.27 22.37 -12.77
C ARG A 271 22.72 22.42 -14.24
N HIS A 272 21.91 21.92 -15.16
CA HIS A 272 22.17 21.98 -16.60
C HIS A 272 21.03 22.70 -17.32
N ARG A 273 21.36 23.68 -18.16
CA ARG A 273 20.37 24.43 -18.92
C ARG A 273 20.40 24.04 -20.38
N ILE A 274 19.24 23.69 -20.91
CA ILE A 274 19.04 23.33 -22.31
C ILE A 274 18.18 24.41 -22.95
N ARG A 275 18.71 25.07 -23.98
CA ARG A 275 17.97 26.09 -24.72
C ARG A 275 17.72 25.63 -26.14
N VAL A 276 16.47 25.71 -26.57
CA VAL A 276 16.02 25.28 -27.90
C VAL A 276 15.71 26.50 -28.74
N VAL A 277 16.30 26.59 -29.94
CA VAL A 277 16.16 27.75 -30.85
C VAL A 277 15.87 27.25 -32.25
N ASP A 278 14.91 27.88 -32.92
CA ASP A 278 14.52 27.57 -34.31
C ASP A 278 15.29 28.43 -35.31
N ALA A 279 15.45 27.96 -36.55
CA ALA A 279 16.24 28.61 -37.59
C ALA A 279 15.72 29.97 -38.06
N GLY A 280 14.46 30.30 -37.76
CA GLY A 280 13.86 31.61 -38.06
C GLY A 280 14.23 32.73 -37.09
N ASP A 281 14.82 32.40 -35.93
CA ASP A 281 15.27 33.38 -34.93
C ASP A 281 16.74 33.74 -35.18
N ASP A 282 16.96 34.64 -36.14
CA ASP A 282 18.29 35.08 -36.62
C ASP A 282 18.98 36.08 -35.64
N ALA A 283 18.83 35.87 -34.33
CA ALA A 283 19.51 36.68 -33.33
C ALA A 283 21.01 36.34 -33.31
N ALA A 284 21.83 37.35 -33.61
CA ALA A 284 23.29 37.24 -33.61
C ALA A 284 23.80 36.65 -32.28
N PRO A 285 24.80 35.74 -32.30
CA PRO A 285 25.30 35.03 -31.12
C PRO A 285 25.93 35.92 -30.04
N ALA A 286 26.08 37.23 -30.27
CA ALA A 286 26.76 38.17 -29.37
C ALA A 286 25.81 38.94 -28.41
N ALA A 287 24.51 38.67 -28.42
CA ALA A 287 23.54 39.44 -27.63
C ALA A 287 22.38 38.60 -27.09
N TYR A 288 22.66 37.42 -26.52
CA TYR A 288 21.69 36.77 -25.63
C TYR A 288 21.86 37.33 -24.20
N PRO A 289 20.88 38.06 -23.65
CA PRO A 289 20.97 38.56 -22.28
C PRO A 289 21.04 37.37 -21.32
N GLY A 290 22.12 37.25 -20.55
CA GLY A 290 22.33 36.15 -19.59
C GLY A 290 23.63 35.37 -19.78
N ASP A 291 24.30 35.48 -20.93
CA ASP A 291 25.60 34.84 -21.21
C ASP A 291 26.78 35.47 -20.41
N THR A 292 26.46 36.40 -19.50
CA THR A 292 27.40 37.17 -18.67
C THR A 292 27.65 36.56 -17.28
N ARG A 293 27.11 35.39 -16.94
CA ARG A 293 27.62 34.60 -15.81
C ARG A 293 28.61 33.57 -16.33
N LEU A 294 29.88 33.98 -16.40
CA LEU A 294 31.02 33.09 -16.54
C LEU A 294 30.91 31.93 -15.53
N GLY A 295 30.52 30.72 -15.97
CA GLY A 295 30.69 29.51 -15.15
C GLY A 295 29.65 28.39 -15.24
N GLU A 296 28.47 28.56 -15.86
CA GLU A 296 27.40 27.52 -15.86
C GLU A 296 27.21 26.87 -17.26
N PRO A 297 27.19 25.53 -17.38
CA PRO A 297 27.12 24.83 -18.67
C PRO A 297 25.71 24.90 -19.27
N THR A 298 25.55 25.73 -20.30
CA THR A 298 24.33 25.80 -21.13
C THR A 298 24.57 25.07 -22.46
N THR A 299 23.71 24.12 -22.81
CA THR A 299 23.73 23.44 -24.11
C THR A 299 22.65 24.01 -25.02
N LEU A 300 23.03 24.42 -26.22
CA LEU A 300 22.11 24.99 -27.23
C LEU A 300 21.69 23.91 -28.24
N ILE A 301 20.39 23.71 -28.42
CA ILE A 301 19.83 22.85 -29.48
C ILE A 301 19.23 23.77 -30.56
N ALA A 302 19.92 23.88 -31.69
CA ALA A 302 19.51 24.69 -32.83
C ALA A 302 18.81 23.81 -33.88
N VAL A 303 17.56 24.11 -34.18
CA VAL A 303 16.66 23.25 -34.97
C VAL A 303 16.35 23.89 -36.32
N GLY A 304 16.33 23.08 -37.39
CA GLY A 304 16.07 23.56 -38.76
C GLY A 304 17.21 24.39 -39.35
N VAL A 305 18.39 24.36 -38.73
CA VAL A 305 19.52 25.24 -39.09
C VAL A 305 20.28 24.68 -40.28
N SER A 306 20.59 25.54 -41.26
CA SER A 306 21.48 25.17 -42.36
C SER A 306 22.95 25.29 -41.95
N SER A 307 23.83 24.54 -42.60
CA SER A 307 25.29 24.59 -42.40
C SER A 307 25.89 25.98 -42.62
N HIS A 308 25.17 26.86 -43.33
CA HIS A 308 25.61 28.22 -43.63
C HIS A 308 25.14 29.24 -42.59
N SER A 309 24.14 28.89 -41.79
CA SER A 309 23.64 29.74 -40.70
C SER A 309 24.71 29.91 -39.60
N PRO A 310 24.70 31.03 -38.85
CA PRO A 310 25.64 31.23 -37.75
C PRO A 310 25.63 30.11 -36.70
N LEU A 311 24.44 29.59 -36.37
CA LEU A 311 24.28 28.49 -35.42
C LEU A 311 24.71 27.13 -36.01
N GLY A 312 24.44 26.89 -37.29
CA GLY A 312 24.91 25.69 -38.00
C GLY A 312 26.44 25.61 -38.05
N ARG A 313 27.12 26.72 -38.40
CA ARG A 313 28.59 26.78 -38.38
C ARG A 313 29.18 26.56 -36.99
N ARG A 314 28.60 27.15 -35.94
CA ARG A 314 29.03 26.88 -34.56
C ARG A 314 28.83 25.42 -34.17
N ALA A 315 27.75 24.79 -34.60
CA ALA A 315 27.53 23.36 -34.34
C ALA A 315 28.55 22.48 -35.07
N GLU A 316 28.98 22.83 -36.29
CA GLU A 316 30.05 22.11 -37.00
C GLU A 316 31.44 22.33 -36.38
N GLU A 317 31.74 23.55 -35.92
CA GLU A 317 33.06 23.94 -35.43
C GLU A 317 33.30 23.62 -33.93
N GLU A 318 32.27 23.81 -33.09
CA GLU A 318 32.36 23.76 -31.62
C GLU A 318 31.52 22.63 -31.00
N GLY A 319 30.69 21.94 -31.78
CA GLY A 319 29.63 21.09 -31.27
C GLY A 319 29.40 19.81 -32.09
N ILE A 320 28.13 19.47 -32.29
CA ILE A 320 27.71 18.38 -33.18
C ILE A 320 26.64 18.87 -34.16
N TYR A 321 26.80 18.50 -35.43
CA TYR A 321 25.85 18.84 -36.49
C TYR A 321 25.23 17.58 -37.09
N LEU A 322 23.91 17.47 -36.98
CA LEU A 322 23.11 16.34 -37.41
C LEU A 322 22.20 16.74 -38.57
N ARG A 323 22.04 15.86 -39.56
CA ARG A 323 21.02 15.98 -40.61
C ARG A 323 20.05 14.82 -40.50
N ALA A 324 18.77 15.16 -40.44
CA ALA A 324 17.65 14.27 -40.15
C ALA A 324 16.63 14.31 -41.30
N GLU A 325 16.76 13.37 -42.24
CA GLU A 325 15.90 13.21 -43.42
C GLU A 325 15.48 11.74 -43.58
N GLY A 326 14.75 11.21 -42.60
CA GLY A 326 14.47 9.77 -42.41
C GLY A 326 15.70 8.95 -41.97
N VAL A 327 16.86 9.23 -42.56
CA VAL A 327 18.18 8.75 -42.14
C VAL A 327 18.89 9.87 -41.37
N MET A 328 19.50 9.50 -40.26
CA MET A 328 20.31 10.37 -39.41
C MET A 328 21.76 10.29 -39.86
N THR A 329 22.34 11.43 -40.26
CA THR A 329 23.76 11.56 -40.58
C THR A 329 24.42 12.61 -39.69
N VAL A 330 25.66 12.38 -39.29
CA VAL A 330 26.48 13.37 -38.58
C VAL A 330 27.53 13.94 -39.52
N VAL A 331 27.71 15.26 -39.46
CA VAL A 331 28.79 15.94 -40.20
C VAL A 331 30.03 15.95 -39.31
N THR A 332 31.09 15.28 -39.77
CA THR A 332 32.39 15.25 -39.08
C THR A 332 33.48 15.89 -39.95
N ALA A 333 34.65 16.14 -39.37
CA ALA A 333 35.82 16.59 -40.12
C ALA A 333 36.26 15.61 -41.23
N ALA A 334 35.89 14.33 -41.13
CA ALA A 334 36.17 13.30 -42.14
C ALA A 334 35.10 13.22 -43.25
N GLY A 335 34.01 13.98 -43.13
CA GLY A 335 32.85 13.95 -44.01
C GLY A 335 31.57 13.54 -43.28
N GLU A 336 30.51 13.33 -44.05
CA GLU A 336 29.21 12.85 -43.56
C GLU A 336 29.27 11.36 -43.24
N GLU A 337 28.84 10.98 -42.05
CA GLU A 337 28.74 9.60 -41.60
C GLU A 337 27.28 9.25 -41.27
N GLU A 338 26.80 8.12 -41.79
CA GLU A 338 25.46 7.61 -41.51
C GLU A 338 25.40 6.96 -40.13
N LEU A 339 24.58 7.51 -39.24
CA LEU A 339 24.35 6.97 -37.90
C LEU A 339 23.22 5.95 -37.87
N GLY A 340 22.17 6.14 -38.69
CA GLY A 340 21.03 5.23 -38.72
C GLY A 340 19.72 5.93 -39.11
N ARG A 341 18.60 5.56 -38.49
CA ARG A 341 17.26 6.12 -38.73
C ARG A 341 16.85 7.10 -37.64
N CYS A 342 16.10 8.12 -38.04
CA CYS A 342 15.52 9.09 -37.11
C CYS A 342 14.29 8.50 -36.39
N ASP A 343 14.11 8.86 -35.11
CA ASP A 343 12.89 8.55 -34.33
C ASP A 343 12.10 9.86 -34.01
N PRO A 344 11.52 10.55 -35.01
CA PRO A 344 10.90 11.85 -34.79
C PRO A 344 9.59 11.75 -34.00
N VAL A 345 9.35 12.72 -33.11
CA VAL A 345 8.09 12.84 -32.35
C VAL A 345 7.24 13.99 -32.90
N GLY A 346 5.92 13.78 -33.04
CA GLY A 346 4.97 14.81 -33.43
C GLY A 346 4.64 15.80 -32.31
N VAL A 347 4.20 17.01 -32.66
CA VAL A 347 3.87 18.06 -31.67
C VAL A 347 2.72 17.62 -30.73
N ALA A 348 1.70 16.95 -31.26
CA ALA A 348 0.57 16.47 -30.46
C ALA A 348 0.98 15.43 -29.41
N GLU A 349 1.91 14.55 -29.76
CA GLU A 349 2.44 13.53 -28.87
C GLU A 349 3.34 14.15 -27.79
N ALA A 350 4.18 15.11 -28.15
CA ALA A 350 4.97 15.88 -27.19
C ALA A 350 4.09 16.64 -26.19
N LEU A 351 3.02 17.28 -26.67
CA LEU A 351 2.06 17.97 -25.82
C LEU A 351 1.35 17.03 -24.85
N LEU A 352 0.91 15.85 -25.32
CA LEU A 352 0.26 14.86 -24.47
C LEU A 352 1.19 14.44 -23.32
N ARG A 353 2.44 14.11 -23.64
CA ARG A 353 3.43 13.65 -22.66
C ARG A 353 3.83 14.77 -21.70
N ALA A 354 4.02 15.99 -22.18
CA ALA A 354 4.31 17.11 -21.29
C ALA A 354 3.17 17.37 -20.30
N ARG A 355 1.91 17.23 -20.73
CA ARG A 355 0.75 17.28 -19.81
C ARG A 355 0.68 16.09 -18.86
N MET A 356 1.16 14.92 -19.25
CA MET A 356 1.29 13.78 -18.34
C MET A 356 2.38 14.01 -17.29
N ILE A 357 3.47 14.72 -17.63
CA ILE A 357 4.57 15.05 -16.70
C ILE A 357 4.22 16.25 -15.82
N ALA A 358 3.44 17.22 -16.32
CA ALA A 358 3.01 18.43 -15.61
C ALA A 358 2.60 18.25 -14.13
N PRO A 359 1.82 17.23 -13.74
CA PRO A 359 1.45 17.02 -12.33
C PRO A 359 2.62 16.60 -11.44
N TYR A 360 3.71 16.10 -12.00
CA TYR A 360 4.84 15.57 -11.24
C TYR A 360 5.79 16.69 -10.78
N HIS A 361 6.23 16.64 -9.52
CA HIS A 361 7.20 17.55 -8.92
C HIS A 361 8.16 16.82 -7.97
N ARG A 362 9.38 17.33 -7.79
CA ARG A 362 10.28 16.88 -6.72
C ARG A 362 9.88 17.51 -5.37
N PRO A 363 10.13 16.84 -4.23
CA PRO A 363 10.03 17.49 -2.92
C PRO A 363 10.92 18.74 -2.86
N PRO A 364 10.44 19.86 -2.29
CA PRO A 364 11.28 21.03 -2.02
C PRO A 364 12.47 20.67 -1.11
N GLY A 365 13.69 21.06 -1.47
CA GLY A 365 14.91 20.76 -0.69
C GLY A 365 15.79 19.64 -1.25
N SER A 366 15.45 19.04 -2.40
CA SER A 366 16.36 18.17 -3.16
C SER A 366 17.52 18.91 -3.82
N ASP A 367 17.57 20.25 -3.70
CA ASP A 367 18.67 21.08 -4.17
C ASP A 367 19.93 20.86 -3.34
N ALA A 368 20.96 20.28 -3.96
CA ALA A 368 22.28 20.12 -3.36
C ALA A 368 22.96 21.46 -2.96
N ALA A 369 22.46 22.60 -3.46
CA ALA A 369 22.97 23.94 -3.15
C ALA A 369 22.35 24.58 -1.89
N ALA A 370 21.23 24.07 -1.39
CA ALA A 370 20.63 24.54 -0.15
C ALA A 370 21.13 23.65 1.01
N ALA A 371 22.18 24.09 1.70
CA ALA A 371 22.59 23.44 2.95
C ALA A 371 21.36 23.28 3.87
N PRO A 372 21.07 22.07 4.38
CA PRO A 372 19.91 21.86 5.22
C PRO A 372 20.03 22.75 6.45
N ARG A 373 19.14 23.74 6.57
CA ARG A 373 19.02 24.54 7.79
C ARG A 373 18.34 23.64 8.83
N TYR A 374 19.18 22.95 9.60
CA TYR A 374 18.77 22.15 10.75
C TYR A 374 17.68 22.88 11.56
N GLY A 375 16.50 22.25 11.67
CA GLY A 375 15.50 22.57 12.68
C GLY A 375 14.28 23.40 12.28
N ARG A 376 14.13 23.85 11.02
CA ARG A 376 12.90 24.57 10.58
C ARG A 376 12.30 24.14 9.23
N ASP A 377 13.05 23.46 8.36
CA ASP A 377 12.59 23.13 7.00
C ASP A 377 12.11 21.68 6.82
N ALA A 378 12.04 20.88 7.89
CA ALA A 378 11.39 19.55 7.86
C ALA A 378 9.86 19.65 7.98
N ASP A 379 9.27 20.61 7.26
CA ASP A 379 7.83 20.85 7.31
C ASP A 379 7.13 19.71 6.55
N LEU A 380 6.20 19.04 7.23
CA LEU A 380 5.55 17.84 6.70
C LEU A 380 4.87 18.07 5.34
N PRO A 381 4.21 19.23 5.06
CA PRO A 381 3.65 19.50 3.73
C PRO A 381 4.69 19.39 2.61
N ALA A 382 5.90 19.90 2.81
CA ALA A 382 6.98 19.81 1.83
C ALA A 382 7.41 18.36 1.59
N LEU A 383 7.49 17.55 2.65
CA LEU A 383 7.83 16.13 2.54
C LEU A 383 6.73 15.29 1.88
N VAL A 384 5.46 15.70 2.01
CA VAL A 384 4.35 15.10 1.23
C VAL A 384 4.17 15.77 -0.15
N GLY A 385 5.11 16.67 -0.51
CA GLY A 385 5.31 17.37 -1.78
C GLY A 385 4.31 18.46 -2.13
N TYR A 386 3.88 19.20 -1.12
CA TYR A 386 3.18 20.48 -1.24
C TYR A 386 4.04 21.60 -0.62
N ARG A 387 4.02 22.80 -1.18
CA ARG A 387 4.88 23.89 -0.68
C ARG A 387 4.48 24.38 0.71
N ASP A 388 3.19 24.32 1.03
CA ASP A 388 2.60 24.65 2.32
C ASP A 388 1.24 23.94 2.50
N VAL A 389 0.61 24.16 3.65
CA VAL A 389 -0.70 23.54 3.96
C VAL A 389 -1.83 24.09 3.09
N ASP A 390 -1.74 25.33 2.62
CA ASP A 390 -2.79 25.95 1.82
C ASP A 390 -2.80 25.35 0.40
N GLU A 391 -1.63 25.02 -0.16
CA GLU A 391 -1.53 24.24 -1.39
C GLU A 391 -2.05 22.80 -1.21
N LEU A 392 -1.76 22.14 -0.08
CA LEU A 392 -2.32 20.83 0.24
C LEU A 392 -3.85 20.88 0.26
N VAL A 393 -4.45 21.87 0.91
CA VAL A 393 -5.90 22.08 0.96
C VAL A 393 -6.45 22.36 -0.44
N ALA A 394 -5.82 23.28 -1.18
CA ALA A 394 -6.27 23.67 -2.51
C ALA A 394 -6.21 22.53 -3.53
N SER A 395 -5.33 21.55 -3.31
CA SER A 395 -5.27 20.34 -4.12
C SER A 395 -6.55 19.51 -4.00
N GLY A 396 -7.23 19.52 -2.84
CA GLY A 396 -8.36 18.65 -2.55
C GLY A 396 -7.97 17.29 -1.97
N MET A 397 -6.71 17.08 -1.59
CA MET A 397 -6.21 15.85 -0.93
C MET A 397 -6.53 14.54 -1.71
N TRP A 398 -5.96 13.42 -1.27
CA TRP A 398 -6.31 12.04 -1.70
C TRP A 398 -6.64 11.81 -3.19
N HIS A 399 -5.73 12.16 -4.10
CA HIS A 399 -5.90 12.04 -5.55
C HIS A 399 -5.81 10.60 -6.11
N GLY A 400 -5.90 9.60 -5.23
CA GLY A 400 -5.63 8.20 -5.55
C GLY A 400 -4.13 7.93 -5.64
N ARG A 401 -3.64 7.02 -4.81
CA ARG A 401 -2.22 6.63 -4.76
C ARG A 401 -1.96 5.38 -5.56
N THR A 402 -0.76 5.28 -6.13
CA THR A 402 -0.31 4.03 -6.75
C THR A 402 -0.11 2.93 -5.68
N SER A 403 -0.05 1.67 -6.10
CA SER A 403 0.18 0.55 -5.17
C SER A 403 1.51 0.66 -4.41
N SER A 404 2.53 1.29 -5.00
CA SER A 404 3.83 1.56 -4.37
C SER A 404 3.76 2.66 -3.30
N GLU A 405 2.88 3.66 -3.46
CA GLU A 405 2.74 4.80 -2.53
C GLU A 405 1.71 4.56 -1.41
N ARG A 406 0.89 3.52 -1.54
CA ARG A 406 -0.09 3.13 -0.52
C ARG A 406 0.58 2.86 0.82
N LEU A 407 0.07 3.47 1.89
CA LEU A 407 0.59 3.40 3.26
C LEU A 407 2.08 3.75 3.42
N ARG A 408 2.66 4.49 2.46
CA ARG A 408 4.04 4.99 2.50
C ARG A 408 4.03 6.50 2.76
N VAL A 409 4.63 6.93 3.87
CA VAL A 409 4.60 8.34 4.30
C VAL A 409 5.95 8.80 4.87
N PRO A 410 6.31 10.08 4.73
CA PRO A 410 7.52 10.62 5.33
C PRO A 410 7.37 10.75 6.85
N LEU A 411 8.44 10.48 7.59
CA LEU A 411 8.54 10.74 9.02
C LEU A 411 9.36 12.00 9.33
N GLY A 412 10.27 12.37 8.44
CA GLY A 412 11.27 13.42 8.65
C GLY A 412 12.37 13.34 7.61
N VAL A 413 13.55 13.87 7.95
CA VAL A 413 14.71 13.93 7.05
C VAL A 413 15.95 13.26 7.64
N ASP A 414 16.85 12.74 6.79
CA ASP A 414 18.15 12.19 7.18
C ASP A 414 19.24 13.29 7.33
N GLU A 415 20.50 12.87 7.51
CA GLU A 415 21.63 13.79 7.66
C GLU A 415 21.93 14.59 6.38
N GLN A 416 21.49 14.08 5.22
CA GLN A 416 21.62 14.68 3.89
C GLN A 416 20.40 15.55 3.52
N GLY A 417 19.38 15.62 4.38
CA GLY A 417 18.14 16.34 4.12
C GLY A 417 17.13 15.56 3.26
N GLN A 418 17.39 14.29 2.94
CA GLN A 418 16.46 13.46 2.17
C GLN A 418 15.33 12.93 3.05
N ALA A 419 14.15 12.75 2.47
CA ALA A 419 12.97 12.28 3.19
C ALA A 419 13.14 10.83 3.66
N VAL A 420 12.95 10.58 4.95
CA VAL A 420 12.93 9.23 5.52
C VAL A 420 11.50 8.72 5.51
N MET A 421 11.24 7.73 4.65
CA MET A 421 9.92 7.18 4.41
C MET A 421 9.65 5.96 5.30
N LEU A 422 8.47 5.88 5.88
CA LEU A 422 7.93 4.69 6.52
C LEU A 422 6.88 4.04 5.61
N ASP A 423 7.10 2.79 5.23
CA ASP A 423 6.17 2.01 4.41
C ASP A 423 5.55 0.88 5.24
N LEU A 424 4.27 1.02 5.59
CA LEU A 424 3.56 0.05 6.43
C LEU A 424 3.05 -1.18 5.65
N LYS A 425 3.27 -1.28 4.34
CA LYS A 425 2.84 -2.46 3.58
C LYS A 425 3.65 -3.68 3.98
N GLU A 426 3.14 -4.85 3.64
CA GLU A 426 3.88 -6.09 3.78
C GLU A 426 5.10 -6.15 2.85
N SER A 427 6.12 -6.92 3.25
CA SER A 427 7.35 -7.09 2.48
C SER A 427 7.11 -7.63 1.07
N ALA A 428 6.06 -8.46 0.88
CA ALA A 428 5.65 -8.95 -0.43
C ALA A 428 5.16 -7.85 -1.39
N GLN A 429 4.80 -6.67 -0.87
CA GLN A 429 4.40 -5.49 -1.63
C GLN A 429 5.49 -4.39 -1.61
N GLY A 430 6.72 -4.76 -1.25
CA GLY A 430 7.87 -3.87 -1.15
C GLY A 430 7.90 -2.97 0.10
N GLY A 431 7.00 -3.19 1.07
CA GLY A 431 6.96 -2.39 2.31
C GLY A 431 7.86 -2.92 3.41
N MET A 432 7.95 -2.15 4.51
CA MET A 432 8.79 -2.48 5.67
C MET A 432 8.14 -3.51 6.61
N GLY A 433 6.91 -3.93 6.32
CA GLY A 433 6.12 -4.86 7.10
C GLY A 433 4.98 -4.18 7.87
N PRO A 434 3.88 -4.92 8.16
CA PRO A 434 2.63 -4.33 8.66
C PRO A 434 2.65 -3.92 10.14
N HIS A 435 3.63 -4.37 10.90
CA HIS A 435 3.70 -4.09 12.34
C HIS A 435 5.09 -3.60 12.72
N GLY A 436 5.14 -2.71 13.70
CA GLY A 436 6.39 -2.16 14.17
C GLY A 436 6.38 -1.66 15.60
N LEU A 437 7.57 -1.29 16.05
CA LEU A 437 7.87 -0.91 17.42
C LEU A 437 8.51 0.48 17.46
N CYS A 438 8.03 1.37 18.33
CA CYS A 438 8.62 2.67 18.59
C CYS A 438 9.02 2.80 20.06
N ILE A 439 10.31 2.95 20.34
CA ILE A 439 10.81 3.17 21.71
C ILE A 439 11.52 4.51 21.79
N GLY A 440 11.21 5.29 22.83
CA GLY A 440 11.82 6.58 23.06
C GLY A 440 11.56 7.10 24.46
N ALA A 441 12.61 7.51 25.16
CA ALA A 441 12.52 8.06 26.51
C ALA A 441 11.63 9.31 26.57
N THR A 442 11.18 9.69 27.77
CA THR A 442 10.44 10.94 27.99
C THR A 442 11.24 12.13 27.44
N GLY A 443 10.59 13.00 26.66
CA GLY A 443 11.25 14.15 26.02
C GLY A 443 12.02 13.83 24.73
N SER A 444 12.10 12.57 24.30
CA SER A 444 12.73 12.19 23.01
C SER A 444 11.90 12.59 21.77
N GLY A 445 10.64 12.96 21.95
CA GLY A 445 9.71 13.29 20.85
C GLY A 445 8.80 12.14 20.40
N LYS A 446 8.70 11.03 21.16
CA LYS A 446 7.82 9.89 20.83
C LYS A 446 6.39 10.28 20.47
N SER A 447 5.69 10.99 21.36
CA SER A 447 4.29 11.38 21.13
C SER A 447 4.15 12.27 19.89
N GLU A 448 5.11 13.14 19.64
CA GLU A 448 5.12 14.01 18.46
C GLU A 448 5.35 13.21 17.18
N LEU A 449 6.27 12.25 17.18
CA LEU A 449 6.48 11.34 16.04
C LEU A 449 5.20 10.56 15.71
N LEU A 450 4.46 10.07 16.71
CA LEU A 450 3.20 9.36 16.51
C LEU A 450 2.14 10.28 15.88
N ARG A 451 2.06 11.55 16.31
CA ARG A 451 1.22 12.56 15.67
C ARG A 451 1.63 12.80 14.22
N THR A 452 2.92 13.01 13.97
CA THR A 452 3.47 13.21 12.62
C THR A 452 3.09 12.06 11.70
N LEU A 453 3.23 10.82 12.15
CA LEU A 453 2.79 9.64 11.39
C LEU A 453 1.29 9.67 11.07
N VAL A 454 0.44 9.93 12.07
CA VAL A 454 -1.02 10.01 11.89
C VAL A 454 -1.40 11.12 10.91
N VAL A 455 -0.82 12.30 11.05
CA VAL A 455 -1.07 13.45 10.16
C VAL A 455 -0.59 13.16 8.74
N ALA A 456 0.60 12.58 8.57
CA ALA A 456 1.13 12.24 7.26
C ALA A 456 0.24 11.22 6.55
N LEU A 457 -0.24 10.21 7.27
CA LEU A 457 -1.19 9.22 6.76
C LEU A 457 -2.54 9.84 6.38
N ALA A 458 -3.12 10.67 7.26
CA ALA A 458 -4.39 11.35 7.02
C ALA A 458 -4.32 12.37 5.88
N ALA A 459 -3.16 13.04 5.71
CA ALA A 459 -2.92 13.97 4.62
C ALA A 459 -2.90 13.28 3.24
N THR A 460 -2.58 11.99 3.21
CA THR A 460 -2.21 11.29 1.98
C THR A 460 -3.17 10.17 1.57
N HIS A 461 -4.00 9.66 2.49
CA HIS A 461 -4.95 8.57 2.26
C HIS A 461 -6.35 8.98 2.67
N SER A 462 -7.36 8.58 1.90
CA SER A 462 -8.77 8.81 2.24
C SER A 462 -9.30 7.85 3.32
N PRO A 463 -10.44 8.14 3.97
CA PRO A 463 -11.07 7.22 4.93
C PRO A 463 -11.47 5.86 4.33
N ASP A 464 -11.68 5.78 3.00
CA ASP A 464 -11.95 4.52 2.30
C ASP A 464 -10.68 3.66 2.11
N GLU A 465 -9.50 4.27 2.22
CA GLU A 465 -8.20 3.61 2.13
C GLU A 465 -7.60 3.32 3.52
N LEU A 466 -7.89 4.17 4.51
CA LEU A 466 -7.26 4.15 5.82
C LEU A 466 -8.23 4.52 6.95
N ASN A 467 -8.26 3.65 7.97
CA ASN A 467 -8.90 3.89 9.26
C ASN A 467 -7.87 3.82 10.41
N LEU A 468 -8.08 4.63 11.44
CA LEU A 468 -7.18 4.75 12.58
C LEU A 468 -7.85 4.33 13.90
N VAL A 469 -7.12 3.57 14.71
CA VAL A 469 -7.45 3.33 16.13
C VAL A 469 -6.27 3.80 16.96
N LEU A 470 -6.50 4.85 17.74
CA LEU A 470 -5.46 5.53 18.51
C LEU A 470 -5.69 5.27 20.00
N VAL A 471 -4.71 4.66 20.66
CA VAL A 471 -4.80 4.24 22.06
C VAL A 471 -3.71 4.91 22.87
N ASP A 472 -4.09 5.58 23.96
CA ASP A 472 -3.19 6.21 24.93
C ASP A 472 -3.51 5.67 26.34
N PHE A 473 -2.65 4.79 26.86
CA PHE A 473 -2.93 4.08 28.10
C PHE A 473 -2.93 4.99 29.35
N LYS A 474 -1.96 5.90 29.47
CA LYS A 474 -1.75 6.76 30.67
C LYS A 474 -2.53 8.08 30.63
N GLY A 475 -3.47 8.23 29.70
CA GLY A 475 -4.23 9.49 29.57
C GLY A 475 -3.37 10.66 29.08
N GLY A 476 -2.35 10.37 28.29
CA GLY A 476 -1.58 11.41 27.61
C GLY A 476 -2.42 12.20 26.63
N ALA A 477 -1.88 13.35 26.21
CA ALA A 477 -2.48 14.17 25.15
C ALA A 477 -1.99 13.73 23.76
N THR A 478 -1.35 12.56 23.61
CA THR A 478 -0.63 12.19 22.39
C THR A 478 -1.51 12.30 21.15
N PHE A 479 -2.78 11.91 21.20
CA PHE A 479 -3.70 11.95 20.06
C PHE A 479 -4.80 13.00 20.18
N LEU A 480 -4.64 14.01 21.05
CA LEU A 480 -5.59 15.10 21.19
C LEU A 480 -5.75 15.86 19.86
N GLY A 481 -6.98 16.03 19.39
CA GLY A 481 -7.31 16.65 18.10
C GLY A 481 -7.33 15.68 16.92
N CYS A 482 -6.78 14.47 17.08
CA CYS A 482 -6.89 13.42 16.05
C CYS A 482 -8.25 12.71 16.07
N ASP A 483 -9.07 12.89 17.11
CA ASP A 483 -10.43 12.36 17.22
C ASP A 483 -11.39 13.00 16.22
N GLU A 484 -11.10 14.22 15.77
CA GLU A 484 -11.87 14.93 14.76
C GLU A 484 -11.55 14.49 13.31
N LEU A 485 -10.48 13.71 13.10
CA LEU A 485 -10.15 13.21 11.77
C LEU A 485 -11.24 12.26 11.25
N PRO A 486 -11.64 12.38 9.97
CA PRO A 486 -12.63 11.48 9.38
C PRO A 486 -12.13 10.02 9.30
N HIS A 487 -10.82 9.79 9.34
CA HIS A 487 -10.18 8.46 9.38
C HIS A 487 -10.27 7.78 10.74
N THR A 488 -10.55 8.53 11.81
CA THR A 488 -10.44 8.01 13.17
C THR A 488 -11.68 7.20 13.54
N SER A 489 -11.47 5.89 13.67
CA SER A 489 -12.50 4.94 14.12
C SER A 489 -12.66 4.94 15.64
N ALA A 490 -11.59 5.25 16.37
CA ALA A 490 -11.54 5.27 17.82
C ALA A 490 -10.34 6.10 18.31
N VAL A 491 -10.56 6.94 19.33
CA VAL A 491 -9.51 7.43 20.22
C VAL A 491 -9.86 6.95 21.62
N ILE A 492 -8.95 6.21 22.24
CA ILE A 492 -9.16 5.59 23.55
C ILE A 492 -8.04 6.07 24.48
N THR A 493 -8.40 6.90 25.44
CA THR A 493 -7.45 7.53 26.37
C THR A 493 -7.75 7.14 27.80
N ASN A 494 -6.76 7.32 28.69
CA ASN A 494 -6.90 7.18 30.14
C ASN A 494 -7.43 5.81 30.59
N LEU A 495 -6.91 4.75 29.94
CA LEU A 495 -7.30 3.38 30.22
C LEU A 495 -6.78 2.86 31.56
N GLU A 496 -5.74 3.48 32.13
CA GLU A 496 -5.15 3.06 33.41
C GLU A 496 -6.14 3.13 34.59
N GLU A 497 -7.12 4.04 34.53
CA GLU A 497 -8.10 4.23 35.61
C GLU A 497 -9.33 3.32 35.47
N GLU A 498 -9.59 2.80 34.26
CA GLU A 498 -10.84 2.10 33.92
C GLU A 498 -10.60 0.72 33.26
N SER A 499 -10.35 -0.31 34.07
CA SER A 499 -10.13 -1.69 33.61
C SER A 499 -11.23 -2.23 32.69
N THR A 500 -12.48 -1.81 32.91
CA THR A 500 -13.62 -2.21 32.06
C THR A 500 -13.51 -1.69 30.63
N LEU A 501 -12.88 -0.54 30.40
CA LEU A 501 -12.65 -0.01 29.06
C LEU A 501 -11.56 -0.77 28.32
N VAL A 502 -10.54 -1.27 29.04
CA VAL A 502 -9.50 -2.13 28.45
C VAL A 502 -10.12 -3.43 27.93
N GLU A 503 -10.93 -4.10 28.72
CA GLU A 503 -11.63 -5.33 28.27
C GLU A 503 -12.57 -5.05 27.09
N ARG A 504 -13.30 -3.93 27.15
CA ARG A 504 -14.15 -3.48 26.05
C ARG A 504 -13.34 -3.25 24.77
N MET A 505 -12.12 -2.72 24.88
CA MET A 505 -11.22 -2.48 23.75
C MET A 505 -10.73 -3.80 23.16
N TYR A 506 -10.39 -4.77 24.02
CA TYR A 506 -10.07 -6.13 23.60
C TYR A 506 -11.19 -6.72 22.73
N ASP A 507 -12.42 -6.64 23.21
CA ASP A 507 -13.59 -7.17 22.51
C ASP A 507 -13.84 -6.43 21.19
N ALA A 508 -13.75 -5.11 21.16
CA ALA A 508 -13.99 -4.31 19.96
C ALA A 508 -12.99 -4.61 18.84
N ILE A 509 -11.70 -4.73 19.16
CA ILE A 509 -10.64 -5.06 18.19
C ILE A 509 -10.79 -6.52 17.73
N SER A 510 -11.03 -7.45 18.66
CA SER A 510 -11.27 -8.87 18.33
C SER A 510 -12.49 -9.04 17.42
N GLY A 511 -13.56 -8.29 17.70
CA GLY A 511 -14.76 -8.20 16.89
C GLY A 511 -14.49 -7.68 15.47
N GLU A 512 -13.62 -6.67 15.33
CA GLU A 512 -13.23 -6.15 14.01
C GLU A 512 -12.47 -7.18 13.19
N MET A 513 -11.53 -7.91 13.82
CA MET A 513 -10.80 -8.98 13.15
C MET A 513 -11.76 -10.07 12.65
N ASN A 514 -12.67 -10.54 13.51
CA ASN A 514 -13.65 -11.57 13.15
C ASN A 514 -14.58 -11.08 12.03
N ARG A 515 -15.06 -9.83 12.11
CA ARG A 515 -15.92 -9.24 11.07
C ARG A 515 -15.22 -9.20 9.71
N ARG A 516 -13.96 -8.77 9.66
CA ARG A 516 -13.18 -8.75 8.41
C ARG A 516 -13.02 -10.16 7.83
N GLN A 517 -12.69 -11.15 8.66
CA GLN A 517 -12.61 -12.56 8.23
C GLN A 517 -13.94 -13.08 7.68
N GLU A 518 -15.04 -12.82 8.38
CA GLU A 518 -16.38 -13.23 7.93
C GLU A 518 -16.77 -12.57 6.61
N LEU A 519 -16.41 -11.30 6.43
CA LEU A 519 -16.71 -10.56 5.20
C LEU A 519 -15.94 -11.16 4.01
N LEU A 520 -14.64 -11.41 4.15
CA LEU A 520 -13.84 -12.07 3.11
C LEU A 520 -14.43 -13.44 2.75
N ARG A 521 -14.90 -14.20 3.75
CA ARG A 521 -15.55 -15.50 3.54
C ARG A 521 -16.89 -15.35 2.80
N LYS A 522 -17.73 -14.39 3.18
CA LYS A 522 -19.07 -14.17 2.61
C LYS A 522 -19.02 -13.62 1.18
N ALA A 523 -18.07 -12.72 0.88
CA ALA A 523 -17.99 -12.03 -0.40
C ALA A 523 -17.38 -12.86 -1.54
N GLY A 524 -16.98 -14.12 -1.31
CA GLY A 524 -16.34 -14.95 -2.33
C GLY A 524 -15.19 -15.83 -1.82
N ASN A 525 -14.97 -15.89 -0.51
CA ASN A 525 -13.88 -16.65 0.12
C ASN A 525 -12.48 -16.16 -0.29
N PHE A 526 -12.31 -14.83 -0.31
CA PHE A 526 -11.02 -14.19 -0.56
C PHE A 526 -9.98 -14.56 0.50
N ALA A 527 -8.72 -14.75 0.11
CA ALA A 527 -7.66 -15.12 1.04
C ALA A 527 -7.18 -13.94 1.90
N ASN A 528 -7.25 -12.72 1.35
CA ASN A 528 -6.80 -11.50 1.99
C ASN A 528 -7.59 -10.27 1.47
N VAL A 529 -7.45 -9.14 2.19
CA VAL A 529 -8.12 -7.88 1.85
C VAL A 529 -7.60 -7.27 0.54
N GLY A 530 -6.34 -7.51 0.17
CA GLY A 530 -5.79 -7.05 -1.11
C GLY A 530 -6.57 -7.59 -2.30
N GLU A 531 -6.81 -8.90 -2.33
CA GLU A 531 -7.63 -9.56 -3.36
C GLU A 531 -9.09 -9.08 -3.34
N PHE A 532 -9.66 -8.89 -2.15
CA PHE A 532 -11.01 -8.37 -2.00
C PHE A 532 -11.14 -6.96 -2.59
N ASN A 533 -10.22 -6.04 -2.25
CA ASN A 533 -10.24 -4.66 -2.75
C ASN A 533 -9.91 -4.58 -4.25
N ALA A 534 -9.20 -5.55 -4.81
CA ALA A 534 -8.95 -5.64 -6.26
C ALA A 534 -10.19 -6.11 -7.06
N SER A 535 -11.18 -6.72 -6.40
CA SER A 535 -12.41 -7.18 -7.04
C SER A 535 -13.47 -6.07 -7.09
N ALA A 536 -13.76 -5.57 -8.28
CA ALA A 536 -14.78 -4.53 -8.50
C ALA A 536 -16.18 -4.97 -8.04
N ASP A 537 -16.53 -6.26 -8.22
CA ASP A 537 -17.82 -6.79 -7.81
C ASP A 537 -17.97 -6.80 -6.28
N ALA A 538 -16.93 -7.26 -5.57
CA ALA A 538 -16.94 -7.33 -4.12
C ALA A 538 -16.97 -5.93 -3.49
N VAL A 539 -16.17 -5.00 -4.02
CA VAL A 539 -16.16 -3.61 -3.57
C VAL A 539 -17.49 -2.91 -3.91
N GLY A 540 -18.10 -3.21 -5.05
CA GLY A 540 -19.40 -2.67 -5.44
C GLY A 540 -20.55 -3.11 -4.52
N GLU A 541 -20.52 -4.35 -4.01
CA GLU A 541 -21.55 -4.88 -3.11
C GLU A 541 -21.34 -4.51 -1.64
N TYR A 542 -20.10 -4.59 -1.15
CA TYR A 542 -19.77 -4.49 0.29
C TYR A 542 -19.01 -3.22 0.68
N GLY A 543 -18.58 -2.41 -0.30
CA GLY A 543 -17.67 -1.28 -0.09
C GLY A 543 -16.20 -1.71 0.06
N PRO A 544 -15.25 -0.78 -0.10
CA PRO A 544 -13.83 -1.06 0.10
C PRO A 544 -13.54 -1.38 1.58
N LEU A 545 -12.55 -2.24 1.81
CA LEU A 545 -12.02 -2.50 3.14
C LEU A 545 -10.74 -1.68 3.39
N PRO A 546 -10.83 -0.55 4.12
CA PRO A 546 -9.66 0.28 4.42
C PRO A 546 -8.66 -0.47 5.30
N ALA A 547 -7.38 -0.11 5.14
CA ALA A 547 -6.34 -0.53 6.06
C ALA A 547 -6.63 0.04 7.45
N LEU A 548 -6.51 -0.77 8.49
CA LEU A 548 -6.72 -0.36 9.88
C LEU A 548 -5.36 -0.24 10.57
N VAL A 549 -4.92 0.99 10.87
CA VAL A 549 -3.69 1.21 11.63
C VAL A 549 -4.04 1.43 13.10
N ILE A 550 -3.57 0.51 13.94
CA ILE A 550 -3.74 0.56 15.40
C ILE A 550 -2.44 1.08 16.00
N VAL A 551 -2.49 2.25 16.63
CA VAL A 551 -1.34 2.86 17.31
C VAL A 551 -1.60 2.79 18.81
N VAL A 552 -0.74 2.08 19.54
CA VAL A 552 -0.86 1.90 20.99
C VAL A 552 0.32 2.58 21.67
N ASP A 553 0.05 3.70 22.35
CA ASP A 553 1.02 4.37 23.19
C ASP A 553 1.06 3.80 24.60
N GLU A 554 2.26 3.74 25.18
CA GLU A 554 2.56 3.08 26.46
C GLU A 554 2.13 1.61 26.55
N PHE A 555 2.35 0.82 25.49
CA PHE A 555 1.91 -0.59 25.45
C PHE A 555 2.56 -1.46 26.54
N SER A 556 3.80 -1.16 26.97
CA SER A 556 4.49 -1.91 28.02
C SER A 556 3.73 -1.87 29.35
N GLU A 557 3.15 -0.72 29.68
CA GLU A 557 2.36 -0.49 30.90
C GLU A 557 1.00 -1.16 30.81
N LEU A 558 0.37 -1.10 29.63
CA LEU A 558 -0.85 -1.83 29.32
C LEU A 558 -0.65 -3.33 29.58
N LEU A 559 0.41 -3.94 29.04
CA LEU A 559 0.72 -5.35 29.30
C LEU A 559 1.15 -5.62 30.74
N GLY A 560 1.65 -4.60 31.45
CA GLY A 560 1.94 -4.62 32.88
C GLY A 560 0.71 -4.90 33.72
N GLN A 561 -0.36 -4.17 33.46
CA GLN A 561 -1.61 -4.27 34.21
C GLN A 561 -2.56 -5.33 33.63
N HIS A 562 -2.52 -5.56 32.32
CA HIS A 562 -3.39 -6.48 31.59
C HIS A 562 -2.59 -7.45 30.68
N PRO A 563 -1.98 -8.51 31.24
CA PRO A 563 -1.15 -9.45 30.48
C PRO A 563 -1.90 -10.19 29.36
N ASP A 564 -3.20 -10.46 29.53
CA ASP A 564 -4.04 -11.19 28.56
C ASP A 564 -4.12 -10.46 27.20
N PHE A 565 -3.85 -9.15 27.18
CA PHE A 565 -3.83 -8.35 25.95
C PHE A 565 -2.69 -8.75 25.00
N ALA A 566 -1.63 -9.40 25.51
CA ALA A 566 -0.55 -9.90 24.67
C ALA A 566 -1.06 -10.90 23.62
N GLU A 567 -2.06 -11.72 23.97
CA GLU A 567 -2.65 -12.69 23.05
C GLU A 567 -3.33 -12.01 21.86
N LEU A 568 -3.98 -10.86 22.09
CA LEU A 568 -4.59 -10.07 21.03
C LEU A 568 -3.54 -9.51 20.08
N PHE A 569 -2.45 -8.94 20.60
CA PHE A 569 -1.38 -8.42 19.75
C PHE A 569 -0.69 -9.53 18.95
N VAL A 570 -0.50 -10.72 19.52
CA VAL A 570 0.00 -11.89 18.77
C VAL A 570 -1.00 -12.31 17.69
N ALA A 571 -2.30 -12.31 17.99
CA ALA A 571 -3.33 -12.61 17.00
C ALA A 571 -3.32 -11.59 15.85
N VAL A 572 -3.18 -10.30 16.15
CA VAL A 572 -2.99 -9.23 15.17
C VAL A 572 -1.71 -9.44 14.37
N GLY A 573 -0.59 -9.77 15.00
CA GLY A 573 0.67 -10.07 14.29
C GLY A 573 0.57 -11.24 13.30
N ARG A 574 -0.26 -12.24 13.63
CA ARG A 574 -0.47 -13.43 12.80
C ARG A 574 -1.48 -13.22 11.66
N LEU A 575 -2.60 -12.55 11.94
CA LEU A 575 -3.73 -12.40 11.01
C LEU A 575 -3.81 -11.02 10.37
N GLY A 576 -3.17 -10.01 10.95
CA GLY A 576 -3.31 -8.62 10.56
C GLY A 576 -2.87 -8.37 9.12
N ARG A 577 -1.80 -9.03 8.67
CA ARG A 577 -1.33 -8.97 7.28
C ARG A 577 -2.44 -9.26 6.27
N SER A 578 -3.13 -10.40 6.39
CA SER A 578 -4.21 -10.76 5.44
C SER A 578 -5.47 -9.92 5.62
N LEU A 579 -5.69 -9.35 6.81
CA LEU A 579 -6.85 -8.50 7.13
C LEU A 579 -6.60 -6.99 6.92
N HIS A 580 -5.43 -6.60 6.42
CA HIS A 580 -4.97 -5.20 6.38
C HIS A 580 -5.13 -4.49 7.74
N VAL A 581 -4.75 -5.16 8.83
CA VAL A 581 -4.65 -4.58 10.17
C VAL A 581 -3.17 -4.42 10.49
N HIS A 582 -2.75 -3.19 10.73
CA HIS A 582 -1.38 -2.78 11.01
C HIS A 582 -1.27 -2.38 12.48
N LEU A 583 -0.13 -2.66 13.11
CA LEU A 583 0.04 -2.45 14.56
C LEU A 583 1.34 -1.71 14.83
N LEU A 584 1.25 -0.53 15.42
CA LEU A 584 2.40 0.22 15.93
C LEU A 584 2.34 0.26 17.45
N LEU A 585 3.28 -0.43 18.09
CA LEU A 585 3.44 -0.42 19.54
C LEU A 585 4.47 0.62 19.94
N ALA A 586 4.09 1.55 20.83
CA ALA A 586 4.96 2.60 21.30
C ALA A 586 5.09 2.58 22.83
N SER A 587 6.30 2.83 23.35
CA SER A 587 6.52 2.90 24.80
C SER A 587 7.71 3.76 25.15
N GLN A 588 7.67 4.37 26.35
CA GLN A 588 8.82 5.09 26.90
C GLN A 588 9.98 4.17 27.26
N ARG A 589 9.66 2.94 27.67
CA ARG A 589 10.62 1.92 28.11
C ARG A 589 10.23 0.55 27.61
N LEU A 590 11.23 -0.29 27.40
CA LEU A 590 11.05 -1.68 27.02
C LEU A 590 11.54 -2.58 28.16
N GLU A 591 10.61 -3.29 28.78
CA GLU A 591 10.95 -4.29 29.80
C GLU A 591 11.23 -5.65 29.16
N GLU A 592 12.13 -6.41 29.76
CA GLU A 592 12.48 -7.75 29.29
C GLU A 592 11.27 -8.70 29.36
N GLY A 593 11.03 -9.46 28.29
CA GLY A 593 9.95 -10.44 28.23
C GLY A 593 8.59 -9.91 27.76
N ARG A 594 8.37 -8.59 27.66
CA ARG A 594 7.12 -8.01 27.14
C ARG A 594 6.86 -8.29 25.67
N LEU A 595 7.91 -8.52 24.88
CA LEU A 595 7.84 -8.81 23.45
C LEU A 595 7.74 -10.32 23.13
N ARG A 596 7.61 -11.19 24.14
CA ARG A 596 7.57 -12.64 23.90
C ARG A 596 6.41 -13.00 22.96
N GLY A 597 6.74 -13.64 21.85
CA GLY A 597 5.77 -14.03 20.81
C GLY A 597 5.34 -12.90 19.87
N LEU A 598 5.62 -11.63 20.19
CA LEU A 598 5.37 -10.49 19.29
C LEU A 598 6.60 -10.14 18.45
N ASP A 599 7.80 -10.36 18.97
CA ASP A 599 9.06 -9.88 18.36
C ASP A 599 9.23 -10.31 16.89
N SER A 600 8.83 -11.53 16.55
CA SER A 600 8.88 -12.09 15.20
C SER A 600 7.87 -11.48 14.22
N HIS A 601 6.90 -10.71 14.72
CA HIS A 601 5.88 -10.03 13.91
C HIS A 601 6.17 -8.55 13.70
N LEU A 602 7.12 -7.96 14.44
CA LEU A 602 7.46 -6.53 14.40
C LEU A 602 8.61 -6.30 13.40
N SER A 603 8.27 -5.96 12.17
CA SER A 603 9.20 -5.89 11.02
C SER A 603 10.03 -4.61 10.97
N TYR A 604 9.45 -3.46 11.35
CA TYR A 604 10.17 -2.19 11.42
C TYR A 604 10.28 -1.69 12.86
N ARG A 605 11.38 -0.99 13.15
CA ARG A 605 11.70 -0.52 14.50
C ARG A 605 12.20 0.91 14.47
N ILE A 606 11.59 1.75 15.29
CA ILE A 606 11.96 3.14 15.48
C ILE A 606 12.55 3.30 16.88
N GLY A 607 13.83 3.63 16.93
CA GLY A 607 14.53 3.94 18.18
C GLY A 607 14.83 5.44 18.25
N LEU A 608 14.03 6.17 19.01
CA LEU A 608 14.39 7.52 19.45
C LEU A 608 15.40 7.42 20.60
N LYS A 609 15.82 8.56 21.16
CA LYS A 609 16.73 8.58 22.31
C LYS A 609 16.23 7.67 23.44
N THR A 610 16.99 6.62 23.75
CA THR A 610 16.68 5.64 24.81
C THR A 610 17.31 6.02 26.15
N PHE A 611 16.86 5.43 27.26
CA PHE A 611 17.46 5.67 28.59
C PHE A 611 18.79 4.94 28.77
N SER A 612 18.99 3.82 28.07
CA SER A 612 20.22 3.04 28.14
C SER A 612 20.64 2.43 26.80
N ALA A 613 21.92 2.07 26.71
CA ALA A 613 22.48 1.32 25.59
C ALA A 613 21.88 -0.09 25.46
N ALA A 614 21.42 -0.69 26.57
CA ALA A 614 20.78 -2.00 26.57
C ALA A 614 19.42 -1.97 25.86
N GLU A 615 18.59 -0.95 26.14
CA GLU A 615 17.31 -0.72 25.45
C GLU A 615 17.52 -0.50 23.95
N SER A 616 18.49 0.34 23.57
CA SER A 616 18.84 0.57 22.16
C SER A 616 19.19 -0.74 21.47
N ARG A 617 20.01 -1.60 22.12
CA ARG A 617 20.40 -2.89 21.56
C ARG A 617 19.22 -3.85 21.44
N GLN A 618 18.31 -3.86 22.40
CA GLN A 618 17.12 -4.71 22.35
C GLN A 618 16.19 -4.33 21.19
N VAL A 619 16.07 -3.03 20.90
CA VAL A 619 15.23 -2.52 19.82
C VAL A 619 15.95 -2.64 18.48
N LEU A 620 17.11 -2.00 18.32
CA LEU A 620 17.78 -1.84 17.02
C LEU A 620 18.89 -2.88 16.76
N GLY A 621 19.33 -3.62 17.77
CA GLY A 621 20.54 -4.47 17.69
C GLY A 621 21.85 -3.71 17.90
N VAL A 622 21.82 -2.37 17.90
CA VAL A 622 22.98 -1.48 18.11
C VAL A 622 22.73 -0.52 19.28
N THR A 623 23.77 0.15 19.77
CA THR A 623 23.69 1.06 20.93
C THR A 623 23.42 2.53 20.57
N ASP A 624 23.32 2.83 19.28
CA ASP A 624 23.45 4.19 18.75
C ASP A 624 22.32 5.14 19.18
N ALA A 625 21.12 4.61 19.43
CA ALA A 625 19.99 5.43 19.89
C ALA A 625 20.21 6.04 21.28
N TYR A 626 21.02 5.41 22.13
CA TYR A 626 21.39 5.98 23.43
C TYR A 626 22.25 7.24 23.28
N HIS A 627 23.06 7.31 22.22
CA HIS A 627 23.99 8.42 21.96
C HIS A 627 23.35 9.57 21.18
N LEU A 628 22.05 9.48 20.84
CA LEU A 628 21.33 10.56 20.16
C LEU A 628 21.35 11.86 20.99
N PRO A 629 21.31 13.03 20.32
CA PRO A 629 21.25 14.32 20.99
C PRO A 629 19.99 14.43 21.86
N ALA A 630 20.01 15.30 22.87
CA ALA A 630 18.84 15.53 23.74
C ALA A 630 17.70 16.30 23.05
N GLN A 631 17.89 16.74 21.81
CA GLN A 631 16.86 17.39 21.01
C GLN A 631 15.78 16.37 20.63
N PRO A 632 14.48 16.69 20.84
CA PRO A 632 13.39 15.81 20.44
C PRO A 632 13.36 15.56 18.92
N GLY A 633 12.89 14.39 18.53
CA GLY A 633 12.68 13.99 17.12
C GLY A 633 13.88 13.31 16.46
N ALA A 634 15.07 13.34 17.06
CA ALA A 634 16.21 12.57 16.57
C ALA A 634 15.98 11.06 16.82
N GLY A 635 16.17 10.24 15.80
CA GLY A 635 15.88 8.81 15.87
C GLY A 635 16.62 7.97 14.83
N TYR A 636 16.47 6.66 14.96
CA TYR A 636 16.87 5.67 13.97
C TYR A 636 15.66 4.84 13.54
N LEU A 637 15.55 4.58 12.24
CA LEU A 637 14.61 3.64 11.65
C LEU A 637 15.40 2.40 11.19
N LYS A 638 14.94 1.20 11.56
CA LYS A 638 15.53 -0.06 11.14
C LYS A 638 14.48 -1.01 10.58
N THR A 639 14.82 -1.68 9.49
CA THR A 639 14.08 -2.76 8.83
C THR A 639 14.94 -4.01 8.78
N ASP A 640 14.37 -5.18 9.12
CA ASP A 640 14.97 -6.52 9.08
C ASP A 640 16.52 -6.59 9.12
N ALA A 641 17.17 -6.55 7.95
CA ALA A 641 18.61 -6.74 7.75
C ALA A 641 19.39 -5.45 7.41
N ASP A 642 18.72 -4.31 7.26
CA ASP A 642 19.36 -3.06 6.88
C ASP A 642 20.05 -2.38 8.07
N ALA A 643 21.05 -1.56 7.76
CA ALA A 643 21.66 -0.68 8.74
C ALA A 643 20.62 0.37 9.20
N PRO A 644 20.58 0.72 10.51
CA PRO A 644 19.66 1.74 10.99
C PRO A 644 19.89 3.09 10.29
N ALA A 645 18.85 3.62 9.66
CA ALA A 645 18.86 4.94 9.04
C ALA A 645 18.59 6.01 10.10
N ARG A 646 19.51 6.96 10.27
CA ARG A 646 19.33 8.08 11.19
C ARG A 646 18.41 9.12 10.57
N PHE A 647 17.52 9.70 11.37
CA PHE A 647 16.61 10.74 10.92
C PHE A 647 16.28 11.76 12.02
N GLN A 648 15.76 12.90 11.59
CA GLN A 648 15.15 13.93 12.41
C GLN A 648 13.67 14.04 12.02
N ALA A 649 12.77 13.72 12.94
CA ALA A 649 11.33 13.72 12.73
C ALA A 649 10.78 15.13 12.44
N SER A 650 9.77 15.19 11.57
CA SER A 650 8.95 16.38 11.35
C SER A 650 8.06 16.72 12.55
N TYR A 651 7.65 17.97 12.62
CA TYR A 651 6.88 18.55 13.72
C TYR A 651 5.52 19.05 13.24
N VAL A 652 4.42 18.61 13.85
CA VAL A 652 3.05 18.95 13.43
C VAL A 652 2.26 19.75 14.47
N SER A 653 2.74 19.78 15.71
CA SER A 653 2.13 20.57 16.79
C SER A 653 2.57 22.05 16.79
N GLY A 654 3.40 22.45 15.83
CA GLY A 654 3.91 23.81 15.68
C GLY A 654 3.01 24.72 14.84
N PRO A 655 3.30 26.03 14.84
CA PRO A 655 2.58 27.00 14.03
C PRO A 655 2.73 26.69 12.54
N VAL A 656 1.74 27.08 11.74
CA VAL A 656 1.74 26.86 10.30
C VAL A 656 2.57 27.92 9.60
N THR A 657 3.42 27.50 8.68
CA THR A 657 4.11 28.39 7.76
C THR A 657 3.23 28.63 6.52
N ARG A 658 2.88 29.89 6.23
CA ARG A 658 2.07 30.27 5.07
C ARG A 658 2.85 31.17 4.13
N ARG A 659 2.62 31.00 2.83
CA ARG A 659 3.10 31.93 1.82
C ARG A 659 2.00 32.95 1.53
N VAL A 660 2.20 34.18 1.99
CA VAL A 660 1.30 35.29 1.67
C VAL A 660 1.97 36.24 0.71
N ALA A 661 1.20 36.81 -0.21
CA ALA A 661 1.68 37.94 -1.00
C ALA A 661 1.98 39.09 -0.03
N ARG A 662 3.20 39.63 -0.08
CA ARG A 662 3.58 40.80 0.72
C ARG A 662 2.73 41.96 0.23
N GLU A 663 1.90 42.51 1.10
CA GLU A 663 1.25 43.80 0.88
C GLU A 663 2.37 44.85 0.83
N GLY A 664 2.89 45.13 -0.38
CA GLY A 664 3.53 46.41 -0.61
C GLY A 664 2.51 47.51 -0.36
N GLU A 665 2.94 48.65 0.20
CA GLU A 665 2.13 49.87 0.26
C GLU A 665 1.33 50.00 -1.04
N GLU A 666 0.01 50.14 -0.94
CA GLU A 666 -0.89 50.29 -2.09
C GLU A 666 -0.33 51.37 -3.03
N SER A 667 0.44 50.96 -4.03
CA SER A 667 0.85 51.85 -5.11
C SER A 667 -0.41 52.03 -5.97
N PRO A 668 -0.97 53.25 -6.09
CA PRO A 668 -2.21 53.49 -6.82
C PRO A 668 -2.12 53.17 -8.32
N ASP A 669 -0.93 52.78 -8.81
CA ASP A 669 -0.65 52.39 -10.21
C ASP A 669 -0.52 50.87 -10.43
N ARG A 670 -0.74 50.00 -9.43
CA ARG A 670 -0.68 48.54 -9.68
C ARG A 670 -1.86 48.13 -10.57
N PRO A 671 -1.64 47.64 -11.81
CA PRO A 671 -2.73 47.24 -12.68
C PRO A 671 -3.53 46.11 -12.04
N PRO A 672 -4.86 46.05 -12.24
CA PRO A 672 -5.69 44.98 -11.70
C PRO A 672 -5.20 43.63 -12.24
N ALA A 673 -5.16 42.62 -11.37
CA ALA A 673 -4.86 41.25 -11.75
C ALA A 673 -5.76 40.84 -12.92
N ARG A 674 -5.16 40.53 -14.07
CA ARG A 674 -5.87 40.19 -15.31
C ARG A 674 -5.69 38.71 -15.59
N VAL A 675 -6.78 38.05 -15.95
CA VAL A 675 -6.73 36.68 -16.45
C VAL A 675 -6.24 36.73 -17.90
N GLU A 676 -5.09 36.13 -18.17
CA GLU A 676 -4.53 36.01 -19.51
C GLU A 676 -4.38 34.53 -19.90
N PHE A 677 -4.24 34.26 -21.20
CA PHE A 677 -3.96 32.91 -21.67
C PHE A 677 -2.53 32.54 -21.26
N PHE A 678 -2.38 31.41 -20.56
CA PHE A 678 -1.08 30.91 -20.16
C PHE A 678 -0.25 30.50 -21.39
N THR A 679 0.68 31.36 -21.80
CA THR A 679 1.58 31.15 -22.95
C THR A 679 2.93 30.60 -22.55
N GLY A 680 3.34 30.75 -21.29
CA GLY A 680 4.59 30.24 -20.73
C GLY A 680 4.88 30.85 -19.36
N TRP A 681 5.92 30.37 -18.70
CA TRP A 681 6.47 30.98 -17.49
C TRP A 681 7.41 32.11 -17.95
N SER A 682 7.00 33.38 -17.82
CA SER A 682 7.82 34.52 -18.24
C SER A 682 8.69 35.02 -17.09
N ALA A 683 9.98 35.31 -17.35
CA ALA A 683 10.91 35.86 -16.36
C ALA A 683 10.50 37.26 -15.82
N GLU A 684 9.57 37.94 -16.50
CA GLU A 684 8.99 39.24 -16.09
C GLU A 684 7.71 39.11 -15.27
N GLU A 685 7.19 37.90 -15.02
CA GLU A 685 6.27 37.74 -13.90
C GLU A 685 7.07 38.07 -12.66
N GLU A 686 6.93 39.30 -12.14
CA GLU A 686 7.35 39.63 -10.79
C GLU A 686 6.83 38.50 -9.92
N THR A 687 7.73 37.57 -9.54
CA THR A 687 7.41 36.59 -8.52
C THR A 687 6.83 37.43 -7.41
N PRO A 688 5.53 37.28 -7.08
CA PRO A 688 4.94 38.15 -6.07
C PRO A 688 5.90 38.11 -4.90
N ASP A 689 6.29 39.26 -4.38
CA ASP A 689 7.18 39.31 -3.23
C ASP A 689 6.44 38.54 -2.13
N VAL A 690 6.75 37.25 -1.97
CA VAL A 690 5.97 36.31 -1.18
C VAL A 690 6.66 36.27 0.16
N ALA A 691 6.02 36.88 1.14
CA ALA A 691 6.47 36.78 2.51
C ALA A 691 6.05 35.42 3.06
N VAL A 692 7.02 34.68 3.59
CA VAL A 692 6.73 33.52 4.42
C VAL A 692 6.35 34.04 5.80
N VAL A 693 5.09 33.87 6.18
CA VAL A 693 4.55 34.29 7.47
C VAL A 693 4.25 33.07 8.32
N VAL A 694 4.61 33.14 9.60
CA VAL A 694 4.31 32.08 10.57
C VAL A 694 2.96 32.40 11.22
N ASP A 695 1.93 31.68 10.82
CA ASP A 695 0.61 31.72 11.44
C ASP A 695 0.65 30.95 12.77
N SER A 696 0.71 31.71 13.87
CA SER A 696 0.74 31.16 15.22
C SER A 696 -0.65 30.93 15.83
N SER A 697 -1.73 31.22 15.07
CA SER A 697 -3.11 31.03 15.54
C SER A 697 -3.59 29.59 15.41
N THR A 698 -2.92 28.77 14.59
CA THR A 698 -3.26 27.38 14.32
C THR A 698 -2.02 26.50 14.27
N THR A 699 -2.19 25.20 14.54
CA THR A 699 -1.13 24.21 14.36
C THR A 699 -1.27 23.50 13.02
N LEU A 700 -0.19 22.92 12.51
CA LEU A 700 -0.25 22.11 11.29
C LEU A 700 -1.21 20.92 11.44
N LEU A 701 -1.19 20.24 12.58
CA LEU A 701 -2.17 19.20 12.94
C LEU A 701 -3.61 19.73 12.77
N SER A 702 -3.94 20.86 13.39
CA SER A 702 -5.29 21.45 13.32
C SER A 702 -5.68 21.84 11.89
N ALA A 703 -4.75 22.39 11.11
CA ALA A 703 -5.00 22.76 9.72
C ALA A 703 -5.28 21.53 8.83
N VAL A 704 -4.49 20.46 8.97
CA VAL A 704 -4.71 19.20 8.23
C VAL A 704 -6.00 18.52 8.67
N VAL A 705 -6.33 18.54 9.97
CA VAL A 705 -7.61 18.01 10.48
C VAL A 705 -8.80 18.75 9.86
N ALA A 706 -8.76 20.08 9.85
CA ALA A 706 -9.81 20.89 9.23
C ALA A 706 -9.96 20.58 7.73
N ALA A 707 -8.84 20.53 7.00
CA ALA A 707 -8.81 20.20 5.57
C ALA A 707 -9.38 18.81 5.28
N ALA A 708 -8.95 17.80 6.04
CA ALA A 708 -9.43 16.43 5.89
C ALA A 708 -10.93 16.32 6.16
N ARG A 709 -11.45 17.05 7.17
CA ARG A 709 -12.89 17.06 7.48
C ARG A 709 -13.72 17.66 6.35
N GLU A 710 -13.27 18.78 5.80
CA GLU A 710 -13.94 19.45 4.68
C GLU A 710 -13.98 18.51 3.46
N GLU A 711 -12.82 17.95 3.07
CA GLU A 711 -12.74 17.05 1.92
C GLU A 711 -13.55 15.75 2.12
N ALA A 712 -13.51 15.15 3.31
CA ALA A 712 -14.31 13.97 3.63
C ALA A 712 -15.82 14.26 3.58
N GLN A 713 -16.24 15.46 3.99
CA GLN A 713 -17.63 15.88 3.90
C GLN A 713 -18.06 16.07 2.44
N GLU A 714 -17.21 16.66 1.59
CA GLU A 714 -17.46 16.78 0.14
C GLU A 714 -17.58 15.41 -0.52
N ARG A 715 -16.74 14.45 -0.12
CA ARG A 715 -16.75 13.06 -0.64
C ARG A 715 -17.75 12.13 0.06
N SER A 716 -18.42 12.58 1.12
CA SER A 716 -19.27 11.74 1.99
C SER A 716 -18.56 10.49 2.54
N GLN A 717 -17.26 10.62 2.86
CA GLN A 717 -16.42 9.55 3.37
C GLN A 717 -16.24 9.67 4.89
N ALA A 718 -16.28 8.55 5.61
CA ALA A 718 -15.97 8.51 7.03
C ALA A 718 -15.53 7.11 7.46
N ALA A 719 -14.66 7.06 8.46
CA ALA A 719 -14.23 5.81 9.04
C ALA A 719 -15.39 5.08 9.73
N ARG A 720 -15.34 3.75 9.65
CA ARG A 720 -16.29 2.89 10.34
C ARG A 720 -16.01 2.91 11.84
N ARG A 721 -17.02 3.22 12.65
CA ARG A 721 -16.89 3.24 14.11
C ARG A 721 -16.70 1.84 14.68
N ILE A 722 -15.46 1.50 15.01
CA ILE A 722 -15.09 0.27 15.73
C ILE A 722 -15.37 0.43 17.22
N TRP A 723 -15.10 1.63 17.75
CA TRP A 723 -15.35 1.99 19.15
C TRP A 723 -16.56 2.90 19.24
N LEU A 724 -17.61 2.42 19.89
CA LEU A 724 -18.73 3.27 20.27
C LEU A 724 -18.44 3.95 21.60
N PRO A 725 -19.00 5.14 21.89
CA PRO A 725 -18.92 5.72 23.22
C PRO A 725 -19.36 4.70 24.29
N PRO A 726 -18.65 4.57 25.42
CA PRO A 726 -19.08 3.75 26.54
C PRO A 726 -20.51 4.10 26.98
N LEU A 727 -21.20 3.16 27.62
CA LEU A 727 -22.56 3.43 28.10
C LEU A 727 -22.58 4.68 28.99
N PRO A 728 -23.41 5.69 28.67
CA PRO A 728 -23.47 6.92 29.43
C PRO A 728 -23.98 6.65 30.85
N PRO A 729 -23.59 7.45 31.85
CA PRO A 729 -24.02 7.25 33.24
C PRO A 729 -25.54 7.26 33.39
N VAL A 730 -26.24 8.01 32.53
CA VAL A 730 -27.70 8.08 32.47
C VAL A 730 -28.16 7.84 31.04
N VAL A 731 -29.20 7.01 30.90
CA VAL A 731 -29.91 6.81 29.63
C VAL A 731 -31.32 7.35 29.80
N GLU A 732 -31.69 8.33 28.98
CA GLU A 732 -33.06 8.85 28.94
C GLU A 732 -34.01 7.77 28.42
N LEU A 733 -35.14 7.57 29.11
CA LEU A 733 -36.11 6.54 28.74
C LEU A 733 -36.70 6.78 27.35
N SER A 734 -36.89 8.05 26.96
CA SER A 734 -37.34 8.42 25.61
C SER A 734 -36.35 7.96 24.53
N ALA A 735 -35.04 8.05 24.79
CA ALA A 735 -34.01 7.57 23.86
C ALA A 735 -33.99 6.03 23.78
N ALA A 736 -34.21 5.33 24.89
CA ALA A 736 -34.33 3.87 24.91
C ALA A 736 -35.56 3.40 24.10
N VAL A 737 -36.71 4.06 24.27
CA VAL A 737 -37.95 3.76 23.52
C VAL A 737 -37.78 4.07 22.03
N ALA A 738 -37.20 5.21 21.67
CA ALA A 738 -36.96 5.57 20.27
C ALA A 738 -36.06 4.53 19.56
N ARG A 739 -35.00 4.05 20.23
CA ARG A 739 -34.13 3.00 19.69
C ARG A 739 -34.84 1.66 19.54
N ALA A 740 -35.69 1.28 20.50
CA ALA A 740 -36.50 0.06 20.38
C ALA A 740 -37.44 0.13 19.16
N GLY A 741 -38.09 1.28 18.94
CA GLY A 741 -38.97 1.47 17.79
C GLY A 741 -38.24 1.44 16.43
N GLN A 742 -36.97 1.85 16.38
CA GLN A 742 -36.12 1.74 15.17
C GLN A 742 -35.67 0.29 14.91
N ALA A 743 -35.34 -0.46 15.97
CA ALA A 743 -34.92 -1.86 15.86
C ALA A 743 -36.05 -2.77 15.33
N ASP A 744 -37.30 -2.49 15.69
CA ASP A 744 -38.45 -3.24 15.16
C ASP A 744 -38.71 -2.94 13.65
N GLN A 745 -38.29 -1.77 13.15
CA GLN A 745 -38.45 -1.38 11.74
C GLN A 745 -37.36 -1.97 10.82
N SER A 746 -36.13 -2.15 11.30
CA SER A 746 -35.04 -2.72 10.48
C SER A 746 -35.23 -4.20 10.14
N GLY A 747 -36.17 -4.89 10.78
CA GLY A 747 -36.64 -6.24 10.42
C GLY A 747 -37.75 -6.29 9.36
N GLN A 748 -38.40 -5.16 9.03
CA GLN A 748 -39.48 -5.06 8.05
C GLN A 748 -39.29 -3.81 7.18
N ALA A 749 -38.65 -3.97 6.02
CA ALA A 749 -38.48 -2.89 5.06
C ALA A 749 -39.84 -2.34 4.58
N GLY A 750 -40.13 -1.07 4.89
CA GLY A 750 -40.94 -0.21 4.00
C GLY A 750 -42.40 0.08 4.34
N GLN A 751 -42.87 -0.03 5.59
CA GLN A 751 -44.21 0.48 5.96
C GLN A 751 -44.17 1.39 7.19
N ALA A 752 -44.82 2.56 7.07
CA ALA A 752 -45.08 3.47 8.18
C ALA A 752 -45.81 2.74 9.33
N PRO A 753 -45.64 3.15 10.60
CA PRO A 753 -46.17 2.41 11.74
C PRO A 753 -47.70 2.43 11.70
N ALA A 754 -48.29 1.34 11.22
CA ALA A 754 -49.62 0.97 11.66
C ALA A 754 -49.47 0.63 13.15
N VAL A 755 -50.01 1.49 14.02
CA VAL A 755 -50.18 1.17 15.44
C VAL A 755 -50.90 -0.17 15.49
N ALA A 756 -50.17 -1.25 15.76
CA ALA A 756 -50.76 -2.56 15.92
C ALA A 756 -51.82 -2.43 17.01
N GLN A 757 -53.06 -2.84 16.74
CA GLN A 757 -54.18 -2.70 17.68
C GLN A 757 -53.88 -3.37 19.04
N ASN A 758 -52.90 -4.28 19.10
CA ASN A 758 -52.24 -4.75 20.31
C ASN A 758 -50.73 -4.84 20.09
N PRO A 759 -49.93 -3.88 20.58
CA PRO A 759 -48.48 -4.04 20.61
C PRO A 759 -48.10 -5.20 21.54
N PRO A 760 -47.01 -5.94 21.26
CA PRO A 760 -46.50 -6.97 22.17
C PRO A 760 -46.10 -6.33 23.51
N LEU A 761 -46.35 -7.03 24.62
CA LEU A 761 -46.05 -6.58 25.99
C LEU A 761 -44.54 -6.48 26.24
N ARG A 762 -43.93 -5.41 25.75
CA ARG A 762 -42.50 -5.15 25.80
C ARG A 762 -42.22 -3.81 26.46
N ALA A 763 -41.23 -3.78 27.33
CA ALA A 763 -40.80 -2.60 28.05
C ALA A 763 -39.37 -2.22 27.67
N PRO A 764 -39.14 -1.18 26.86
CA PRO A 764 -37.80 -0.62 26.66
C PRO A 764 -37.35 0.07 27.95
N VAL A 765 -36.20 -0.33 28.50
CA VAL A 765 -35.73 0.15 29.82
C VAL A 765 -34.28 0.62 29.85
N GLY A 766 -33.50 0.40 28.79
CA GLY A 766 -32.10 0.81 28.75
C GLY A 766 -31.38 0.43 27.46
N LEU A 767 -30.07 0.21 27.55
CA LEU A 767 -29.20 -0.18 26.44
C LEU A 767 -28.30 -1.34 26.86
N ILE A 768 -28.00 -2.22 25.90
CA ILE A 768 -27.07 -3.33 26.00
C ILE A 768 -25.84 -2.97 25.17
N ASP A 769 -24.67 -2.92 25.79
CA ASP A 769 -23.41 -2.71 25.07
C ASP A 769 -22.88 -4.05 24.55
N ARG A 770 -22.62 -4.13 23.24
CA ARG A 770 -22.04 -5.31 22.59
C ARG A 770 -20.76 -4.92 21.87
N PRO A 771 -19.65 -4.67 22.59
CA PRO A 771 -18.41 -4.18 21.99
C PRO A 771 -17.85 -5.12 20.92
N TYR A 772 -17.90 -6.44 21.13
CA TYR A 772 -17.48 -7.43 20.13
C TYR A 772 -18.27 -7.34 18.81
N HIS A 773 -19.54 -6.95 18.87
CA HIS A 773 -20.36 -6.74 17.68
C HIS A 773 -20.42 -5.27 17.23
N GLN A 774 -19.66 -4.39 17.89
CA GLN A 774 -19.53 -2.96 17.58
C GLN A 774 -20.89 -2.25 17.51
N ARG A 775 -21.82 -2.61 18.39
CA ARG A 775 -23.16 -2.02 18.44
C ARG A 775 -23.72 -1.92 19.86
N GLN A 776 -24.71 -1.06 20.02
CA GLN A 776 -25.49 -0.93 21.25
C GLN A 776 -26.95 -1.22 20.93
N ASP A 777 -27.49 -2.27 21.55
CA ASP A 777 -28.86 -2.73 21.33
C ASP A 777 -29.79 -2.17 22.41
N PRO A 778 -31.08 -1.91 22.16
CA PRO A 778 -32.01 -1.53 23.21
C PRO A 778 -32.22 -2.69 24.20
N LEU A 779 -32.19 -2.39 25.51
CA LEU A 779 -32.59 -3.35 26.54
C LEU A 779 -34.11 -3.32 26.65
N VAL A 780 -34.75 -4.39 26.17
CA VAL A 780 -36.20 -4.57 26.19
C VAL A 780 -36.57 -5.78 27.03
N VAL A 781 -37.42 -5.58 28.03
CA VAL A 781 -38.01 -6.68 28.81
C VAL A 781 -39.27 -7.15 28.09
N ASP A 782 -39.28 -8.42 27.69
CA ASP A 782 -40.42 -9.04 26.98
C ASP A 782 -41.28 -9.88 27.94
N PHE A 783 -42.49 -9.41 28.23
CA PHE A 783 -43.46 -10.08 29.10
C PHE A 783 -44.40 -11.04 28.34
N THR A 784 -44.22 -11.21 27.02
CA THR A 784 -44.94 -12.23 26.24
C THR A 784 -44.32 -13.61 26.34
N THR A 785 -43.09 -13.68 26.87
CA THR A 785 -42.32 -14.92 27.01
C THR A 785 -42.07 -15.26 28.49
N GLY A 786 -41.75 -16.53 28.79
CA GLY A 786 -41.24 -16.90 30.12
C GLY A 786 -42.20 -16.68 31.30
N GLY A 787 -43.51 -16.79 31.07
CA GLY A 787 -44.54 -16.63 32.10
C GLY A 787 -44.92 -15.17 32.42
N GLY A 788 -44.29 -14.16 31.80
CA GLY A 788 -44.67 -12.75 31.99
C GLY A 788 -44.34 -12.18 33.38
N HIS A 789 -43.55 -12.87 34.18
CA HIS A 789 -43.03 -12.36 35.45
C HIS A 789 -41.60 -11.84 35.30
N LEU A 790 -41.19 -10.88 36.13
CA LEU A 790 -39.82 -10.33 36.14
C LEU A 790 -39.26 -10.35 37.57
N ALA A 791 -38.03 -10.81 37.71
CA ALA A 791 -37.29 -10.71 38.96
C ALA A 791 -36.09 -9.79 38.78
N LEU A 792 -35.94 -8.83 39.68
CA LEU A 792 -34.86 -7.86 39.72
C LEU A 792 -34.02 -8.10 40.97
N CYS A 793 -32.72 -8.30 40.82
CA CYS A 793 -31.81 -8.47 41.95
C CYS A 793 -30.69 -7.41 41.91
N GLY A 794 -30.27 -6.94 43.07
CA GLY A 794 -29.21 -5.93 43.16
C GLY A 794 -28.86 -5.57 44.61
N GLY A 795 -27.59 -5.28 44.88
CA GLY A 795 -27.13 -4.83 46.20
C GLY A 795 -27.77 -3.51 46.66
N PRO A 796 -27.53 -3.06 47.90
CA PRO A 796 -27.94 -1.73 48.34
C PRO A 796 -27.46 -0.64 47.36
N GLN A 797 -28.31 0.36 47.07
CA GLN A 797 -28.02 1.48 46.17
C GLN A 797 -27.59 1.11 44.72
N SER A 798 -27.78 -0.12 44.28
CA SER A 798 -27.49 -0.57 42.90
C SER A 798 -28.42 0.01 41.82
N GLY A 799 -29.52 0.68 42.20
CA GLY A 799 -30.49 1.26 41.26
C GLY A 799 -31.79 0.46 41.10
N LYS A 800 -32.08 -0.51 41.97
CA LYS A 800 -33.28 -1.38 41.88
C LYS A 800 -34.60 -0.61 41.70
N SER A 801 -34.89 0.35 42.59
CA SER A 801 -36.14 1.12 42.53
C SER A 801 -36.21 1.98 41.26
N MET A 802 -35.07 2.44 40.73
CA MET A 802 -35.04 3.14 39.44
C MET A 802 -35.34 2.18 38.28
N ALA A 803 -34.77 0.98 38.27
CA ALA A 803 -35.08 -0.03 37.25
C ALA A 803 -36.57 -0.40 37.24
N LEU A 804 -37.20 -0.56 38.41
CA LEU A 804 -38.65 -0.77 38.51
C LEU A 804 -39.44 0.41 37.90
N ARG A 805 -39.05 1.64 38.21
CA ARG A 805 -39.67 2.85 37.62
C ARG A 805 -39.51 2.86 36.10
N SER A 806 -38.34 2.51 35.58
CA SER A 806 -38.08 2.43 34.14
C SER A 806 -38.94 1.37 33.47
N VAL A 807 -39.13 0.19 34.09
CA VAL A 807 -40.02 -0.86 33.56
C VAL A 807 -41.47 -0.38 33.50
N VAL A 808 -41.98 0.20 34.59
CA VAL A 808 -43.37 0.69 34.66
C VAL A 808 -43.59 1.83 33.67
N ALA A 809 -42.69 2.82 33.64
CA ALA A 809 -42.76 3.94 32.72
C ALA A 809 -42.60 3.49 31.26
N GLY A 810 -41.70 2.55 30.98
CA GLY A 810 -41.50 1.98 29.64
C GLY A 810 -42.77 1.29 29.12
N LEU A 811 -43.45 0.50 29.96
CA LEU A 811 -44.74 -0.09 29.60
C LEU A 811 -45.84 0.97 29.44
N ALA A 812 -45.90 1.98 30.30
CA ALA A 812 -46.88 3.05 30.25
C ALA A 812 -46.74 3.96 29.01
N LEU A 813 -45.51 4.08 28.46
CA LEU A 813 -45.24 4.85 27.25
C LEU A 813 -45.73 4.15 25.98
N VAL A 814 -45.73 2.81 25.96
CA VAL A 814 -46.08 2.01 24.77
C VAL A 814 -47.46 1.34 24.85
N HIS A 815 -48.14 1.39 25.99
CA HIS A 815 -49.48 0.83 26.20
C HIS A 815 -50.43 1.84 26.84
N SER A 816 -51.73 1.75 26.55
CA SER A 816 -52.75 2.58 27.17
C SER A 816 -53.21 2.04 28.55
N PRO A 817 -53.86 2.86 29.41
CA PRO A 817 -54.45 2.40 30.68
C PRO A 817 -55.54 1.33 30.54
N GLU A 818 -56.11 1.17 29.34
CA GLU A 818 -57.06 0.10 29.00
C GLU A 818 -56.36 -1.24 28.76
N GLN A 819 -55.09 -1.21 28.32
CA GLN A 819 -54.28 -2.39 28.01
C GLN A 819 -53.46 -2.89 29.19
N VAL A 820 -52.93 -1.97 30.02
CA VAL A 820 -52.10 -2.30 31.20
C VAL A 820 -52.51 -1.53 32.45
N ARG A 821 -52.40 -2.18 33.60
CA ARG A 821 -52.59 -1.59 34.94
C ARG A 821 -51.47 -2.01 35.87
N PHE A 822 -51.08 -1.11 36.76
CA PHE A 822 -50.05 -1.36 37.78
C PHE A 822 -50.61 -1.24 39.20
N TYR A 823 -50.24 -2.18 40.06
CA TYR A 823 -50.32 -2.07 41.51
C TYR A 823 -48.91 -2.12 42.08
N VAL A 824 -48.58 -1.21 42.99
CA VAL A 824 -47.22 -1.07 43.50
C VAL A 824 -47.19 -1.26 45.02
N ILE A 825 -46.30 -2.12 45.48
CA ILE A 825 -45.95 -2.34 46.89
C ILE A 825 -44.52 -1.84 47.07
N ASP A 826 -44.34 -0.74 47.80
CA ASP A 826 -43.05 -0.10 48.05
C ASP A 826 -42.61 -0.29 49.51
N LEU A 827 -41.81 -1.34 49.75
CA LEU A 827 -41.25 -1.65 51.06
C LEU A 827 -39.75 -1.31 51.15
N GLY A 828 -39.12 -0.90 50.05
CA GLY A 828 -37.66 -0.76 49.93
C GLY A 828 -37.13 0.64 50.28
N GLY A 829 -37.92 1.70 50.09
CA GLY A 829 -37.46 3.06 50.37
C GLY A 829 -38.40 4.22 49.98
N GLY A 830 -39.65 3.96 49.58
CA GLY A 830 -40.65 5.00 49.31
C GLY A 830 -40.47 5.73 47.97
N GLN A 831 -39.51 5.31 47.14
CA GLN A 831 -39.18 5.98 45.88
C GLN A 831 -40.18 5.69 44.75
N LEU A 832 -41.02 4.67 44.88
CA LEU A 832 -42.03 4.32 43.88
C LEU A 832 -43.33 5.10 44.04
N GLY A 833 -43.51 5.84 45.15
CA GLY A 833 -44.68 6.71 45.37
C GLY A 833 -44.94 7.71 44.24
N VAL A 834 -43.89 8.12 43.52
CA VAL A 834 -44.01 9.01 42.35
C VAL A 834 -44.81 8.41 41.18
N LEU A 835 -44.88 7.07 41.10
CA LEU A 835 -45.61 6.37 40.04
C LEU A 835 -47.12 6.58 40.13
N ASP A 836 -47.66 6.95 41.29
CA ASP A 836 -49.09 7.24 41.52
C ASP A 836 -49.63 8.37 40.61
N ARG A 837 -48.72 9.16 39.99
CA ARG A 837 -49.06 10.18 39.00
C ARG A 837 -49.44 9.62 37.63
N LEU A 838 -49.12 8.36 37.33
CA LEU A 838 -49.42 7.73 36.04
C LEU A 838 -50.86 7.23 36.00
N PRO A 839 -51.62 7.48 34.92
CA PRO A 839 -53.01 7.03 34.82
C PRO A 839 -53.15 5.50 34.79
N HIS A 840 -52.06 4.78 34.50
CA HIS A 840 -52.00 3.32 34.52
C HIS A 840 -51.88 2.72 35.92
N VAL A 841 -51.47 3.50 36.92
CA VAL A 841 -51.24 3.02 38.29
C VAL A 841 -52.53 3.11 39.09
N ALA A 842 -53.04 1.96 39.53
CA ALA A 842 -54.29 1.87 40.30
C ALA A 842 -54.11 2.09 41.80
N GLY A 843 -52.90 1.88 42.32
CA GLY A 843 -52.56 2.22 43.69
C GLY A 843 -51.14 1.87 44.07
N VAL A 844 -50.54 2.73 44.90
CA VAL A 844 -49.25 2.51 45.55
C VAL A 844 -49.46 2.33 47.07
N ALA A 845 -48.95 1.24 47.62
CA ALA A 845 -48.98 0.94 49.05
C ALA A 845 -47.56 0.93 49.62
N GLY A 846 -47.32 1.76 50.64
CA GLY A 846 -46.04 1.83 51.34
C GLY A 846 -46.03 1.02 52.63
N ARG A 847 -44.84 0.86 53.23
CA ARG A 847 -44.65 0.15 54.50
C ARG A 847 -45.47 0.74 55.67
N GLU A 848 -45.77 2.03 55.64
CA GLU A 848 -46.53 2.71 56.71
C GLU A 848 -48.04 2.42 56.67
N ASP A 849 -48.56 1.86 55.57
CA ASP A 849 -49.98 1.55 55.37
C ASP A 849 -50.23 0.03 55.26
N PRO A 850 -50.05 -0.76 56.34
CA PRO A 850 -50.07 -2.22 56.28
C PRO A 850 -51.41 -2.81 55.80
N GLU A 851 -52.54 -2.15 56.10
CA GLU A 851 -53.85 -2.55 55.57
C GLU A 851 -53.95 -2.35 54.05
N LYS A 852 -53.35 -1.28 53.53
CA LYS A 852 -53.34 -0.98 52.09
C LYS A 852 -52.50 -2.00 51.33
N VAL A 853 -51.35 -2.40 51.88
CA VAL A 853 -50.48 -3.45 51.30
C VAL A 853 -51.26 -4.77 51.17
N ARG A 854 -51.92 -5.22 52.25
CA ARG A 854 -52.74 -6.45 52.23
C ARG A 854 -53.89 -6.34 51.23
N ARG A 855 -54.62 -5.22 51.22
CA ARG A 855 -55.72 -4.97 50.28
C ARG A 855 -55.28 -4.99 48.82
N VAL A 856 -54.09 -4.48 48.49
CA VAL A 856 -53.55 -4.55 47.12
C VAL A 856 -53.31 -5.99 46.69
N VAL A 857 -52.71 -6.83 47.54
CA VAL A 857 -52.50 -8.25 47.22
C VAL A 857 -53.82 -8.99 47.09
N ASP A 858 -54.77 -8.75 48.00
CA ASP A 858 -56.11 -9.35 47.96
C ASP A 858 -56.88 -8.99 46.68
N GLU A 859 -56.79 -7.73 46.24
CA GLU A 859 -57.41 -7.25 45.00
C GLU A 859 -56.82 -7.96 43.77
N VAL A 860 -55.48 -8.01 43.67
CA VAL A 860 -54.80 -8.69 42.55
C VAL A 860 -55.08 -10.20 42.56
N ALA A 861 -55.10 -10.85 43.72
CA ALA A 861 -55.52 -12.25 43.86
C ALA A 861 -56.99 -12.46 43.49
N GLY A 862 -57.84 -11.45 43.74
CA GLY A 862 -59.23 -11.41 43.27
C GLY A 862 -59.35 -11.46 41.76
N LEU A 863 -58.45 -10.79 41.03
CA LEU A 863 -58.42 -10.76 39.56
C LEU A 863 -58.02 -12.10 38.95
N VAL A 864 -57.24 -12.94 39.64
CA VAL A 864 -56.97 -14.33 39.18
C VAL A 864 -58.29 -15.11 39.10
N ARG A 865 -59.17 -14.93 40.10
CA ARG A 865 -60.48 -15.60 40.15
C ARG A 865 -61.51 -15.00 39.20
N ARG A 866 -61.33 -13.73 38.80
CA ARG A 866 -62.20 -12.97 37.90
C ARG A 866 -61.35 -12.23 36.85
N PRO A 867 -60.83 -12.95 35.83
CA PRO A 867 -59.91 -12.39 34.86
C PRO A 867 -60.56 -11.26 34.05
N GLU A 868 -59.80 -10.21 33.80
CA GLU A 868 -60.22 -9.08 32.97
C GLU A 868 -59.48 -9.08 31.61
N GLY A 869 -59.95 -8.27 30.66
CA GLY A 869 -59.29 -8.11 29.37
C GLY A 869 -57.90 -7.46 29.44
N ARG A 870 -57.65 -6.67 30.50
CA ARG A 870 -56.44 -5.86 30.71
C ARG A 870 -55.32 -6.64 31.42
N HIS A 871 -54.07 -6.43 31.02
CA HIS A 871 -52.91 -6.97 31.74
C HIS A 871 -52.66 -6.23 33.05
N THR A 872 -52.49 -6.97 34.15
CA THR A 872 -52.28 -6.39 35.48
C THR A 872 -50.91 -6.76 36.00
N PHE A 873 -50.12 -5.76 36.38
CA PHE A 873 -48.77 -5.92 36.91
C PHE A 873 -48.75 -5.59 38.40
N LEU A 874 -48.29 -6.52 39.22
CA LEU A 874 -47.98 -6.31 40.64
C LEU A 874 -46.48 -6.07 40.80
N ILE A 875 -46.10 -4.85 41.18
CA ILE A 875 -44.71 -4.46 41.44
C ILE A 875 -44.46 -4.57 42.94
N VAL A 876 -43.43 -5.30 43.33
CA VAL A 876 -43.03 -5.48 44.72
C VAL A 876 -41.57 -5.05 44.88
N ASP A 877 -41.33 -3.92 45.53
CA ASP A 877 -39.99 -3.50 45.97
C ASP A 877 -39.77 -3.89 47.43
N GLY A 878 -38.57 -4.39 47.74
CA GLY A 878 -38.22 -4.80 49.09
C GLY A 878 -38.73 -6.19 49.49
N TRP A 879 -38.56 -7.22 48.64
CA TRP A 879 -39.02 -8.59 48.90
C TRP A 879 -38.61 -9.18 50.26
N HIS A 880 -37.48 -8.75 50.82
CA HIS A 880 -37.01 -9.17 52.14
C HIS A 880 -37.99 -8.89 53.30
N HIS A 881 -38.90 -7.92 53.15
CA HIS A 881 -39.98 -7.63 54.09
C HIS A 881 -41.19 -8.59 53.97
N ILE A 882 -41.20 -9.46 52.96
CA ILE A 882 -42.26 -10.45 52.70
C ILE A 882 -41.69 -11.88 52.76
N GLY A 883 -40.61 -12.15 52.02
CA GLY A 883 -40.10 -13.52 51.81
C GLY A 883 -39.28 -14.12 52.95
N THR A 884 -38.91 -13.32 53.96
CA THR A 884 -38.05 -13.74 55.08
C THR A 884 -38.90 -14.14 56.30
N ALA A 885 -38.51 -15.21 56.98
CA ALA A 885 -39.19 -15.63 58.21
C ALA A 885 -39.11 -14.54 59.30
N GLY A 886 -40.25 -14.21 59.90
CA GLY A 886 -40.37 -13.15 60.91
C GLY A 886 -40.45 -11.72 60.35
N ALA A 887 -40.66 -11.56 59.03
CA ALA A 887 -40.84 -10.24 58.43
C ALA A 887 -42.27 -9.69 58.61
N ASP A 888 -42.41 -8.36 58.54
CA ASP A 888 -43.66 -7.62 58.80
C ASP A 888 -44.87 -8.10 57.94
N PHE A 889 -44.58 -8.65 56.75
CA PHE A 889 -45.58 -9.09 55.77
C PHE A 889 -45.36 -10.54 55.31
N GLU A 890 -44.83 -11.41 56.17
CA GLU A 890 -44.62 -12.83 55.84
C GLU A 890 -45.90 -13.54 55.37
N ASP A 891 -47.06 -13.12 55.88
CA ASP A 891 -48.37 -13.63 55.49
C ASP A 891 -48.69 -13.46 54.00
N LEU A 892 -48.03 -12.51 53.32
CA LEU A 892 -48.23 -12.23 51.89
C LEU A 892 -47.35 -13.07 50.95
N ALA A 893 -46.36 -13.82 51.48
CA ALA A 893 -45.45 -14.61 50.66
C ALA A 893 -46.18 -15.73 49.90
N GLU A 894 -47.13 -16.42 50.54
CA GLU A 894 -47.88 -17.52 49.93
C GLU A 894 -48.88 -17.01 48.87
N PRO A 895 -49.71 -15.97 49.12
CA PRO A 895 -50.53 -15.35 48.08
C PRO A 895 -49.75 -14.90 46.85
N ILE A 896 -48.60 -14.24 47.03
CA ILE A 896 -47.78 -13.79 45.91
C ILE A 896 -47.16 -14.98 45.16
N THR A 897 -46.78 -16.05 45.87
CA THR A 897 -46.34 -17.30 45.23
C THR A 897 -47.44 -17.90 44.35
N GLN A 898 -48.70 -17.89 44.80
CA GLN A 898 -49.84 -18.32 43.99
C GLN A 898 -50.05 -17.43 42.76
N LEU A 899 -49.90 -16.11 42.91
CA LEU A 899 -49.94 -15.18 41.77
C LEU A 899 -48.86 -15.49 40.71
N VAL A 900 -47.66 -15.89 41.11
CA VAL A 900 -46.59 -16.29 40.18
C VAL A 900 -46.88 -17.64 39.53
N ASN A 901 -47.58 -18.56 40.20
CA ASN A 901 -47.96 -19.85 39.63
C ASN A 901 -49.11 -19.73 38.61
N ASP A 902 -50.19 -19.04 38.99
CA ASP A 902 -51.46 -19.07 38.25
C ASP A 902 -51.72 -17.79 37.46
N GLY A 903 -51.03 -16.69 37.80
CA GLY A 903 -51.35 -15.34 37.32
C GLY A 903 -51.17 -15.14 35.82
N ALA A 904 -50.16 -15.76 35.21
CA ALA A 904 -49.89 -15.60 33.77
C ALA A 904 -51.11 -15.95 32.90
N SER A 905 -51.84 -17.01 33.27
CA SER A 905 -53.06 -17.46 32.58
C SER A 905 -54.21 -16.44 32.68
N ALA A 906 -54.24 -15.66 33.76
CA ALA A 906 -55.19 -14.60 34.04
C ALA A 906 -54.68 -13.21 33.63
N ARG A 907 -53.60 -13.12 32.83
CA ARG A 907 -52.96 -11.86 32.41
C ARG A 907 -52.40 -11.03 33.58
N ILE A 908 -52.03 -11.70 34.66
CA ILE A 908 -51.42 -11.11 35.85
C ILE A 908 -49.93 -11.42 35.85
N HIS A 909 -49.15 -10.36 35.95
CA HIS A 909 -47.70 -10.33 35.88
C HIS A 909 -47.16 -9.85 37.22
N VAL A 910 -46.05 -10.41 37.67
CA VAL A 910 -45.47 -10.08 38.99
C VAL A 910 -44.03 -9.65 38.76
N ILE A 911 -43.68 -8.47 39.27
CA ILE A 911 -42.35 -7.88 39.18
C ILE A 911 -41.80 -7.75 40.59
N ILE A 912 -40.77 -8.52 40.94
CA ILE A 912 -40.23 -8.58 42.31
C ILE A 912 -38.80 -8.06 42.32
N ALA A 913 -38.50 -7.10 43.21
CA ALA A 913 -37.14 -6.66 43.49
C ALA A 913 -36.62 -7.21 44.84
N ALA A 914 -35.46 -7.87 44.79
CA ALA A 914 -34.77 -8.45 45.93
C ALA A 914 -33.32 -7.97 46.04
N ALA A 915 -32.74 -8.05 47.24
CA ALA A 915 -31.34 -7.68 47.45
C ALA A 915 -30.35 -8.78 47.01
N ARG A 916 -30.76 -10.04 47.17
CA ARG A 916 -30.01 -11.25 46.78
C ARG A 916 -30.98 -12.26 46.17
N TRP A 917 -30.49 -13.07 45.24
CA TRP A 917 -31.28 -14.14 44.63
C TRP A 917 -31.71 -15.21 45.65
N THR A 918 -30.90 -15.43 46.68
CA THR A 918 -31.19 -16.36 47.78
C THR A 918 -32.33 -15.92 48.69
N SER A 919 -32.71 -14.63 48.67
CA SER A 919 -33.88 -14.12 49.40
C SER A 919 -35.20 -14.51 48.73
N LEU A 920 -35.18 -14.88 47.45
CA LEU A 920 -36.35 -15.40 46.76
C LEU A 920 -36.42 -16.91 47.02
N ARG A 921 -37.59 -17.38 47.51
CA ARG A 921 -37.84 -18.81 47.68
C ARG A 921 -37.74 -19.52 46.32
N PRO A 922 -37.20 -20.75 46.25
CA PRO A 922 -37.08 -21.49 44.99
C PRO A 922 -38.40 -21.57 44.20
N SER A 923 -39.52 -21.71 44.91
CA SER A 923 -40.87 -21.74 44.33
C SER A 923 -41.25 -20.49 43.53
N ILE A 924 -40.65 -19.33 43.81
CA ILE A 924 -40.85 -18.10 43.02
C ILE A 924 -39.70 -17.92 42.04
N ARG A 925 -38.45 -18.03 42.53
CA ARG A 925 -37.23 -17.74 41.76
C ARG A 925 -37.14 -18.59 40.50
N ASP A 926 -37.52 -19.86 40.58
CA ASP A 926 -37.36 -20.82 39.50
C ASP A 926 -38.51 -20.73 38.47
N LEU A 927 -39.66 -20.14 38.84
CA LEU A 927 -40.78 -19.87 37.93
C LEU A 927 -40.60 -18.58 37.12
N ILE A 928 -39.85 -17.62 37.65
CA ILE A 928 -39.59 -16.35 36.97
C ILE A 928 -38.40 -16.51 36.01
N ALA A 929 -38.71 -16.59 34.72
CA ALA A 929 -37.70 -16.74 33.67
C ALA A 929 -37.00 -15.41 33.33
N ALA A 930 -37.74 -14.29 33.25
CA ALA A 930 -37.14 -13.00 32.97
C ALA A 930 -36.43 -12.45 34.22
N ARG A 931 -35.11 -12.25 34.12
CA ARG A 931 -34.27 -11.83 35.24
C ARG A 931 -33.43 -10.63 34.83
N LEU A 932 -33.45 -9.59 35.67
CA LEU A 932 -32.55 -8.45 35.57
C LEU A 932 -31.66 -8.44 36.81
N GLU A 933 -30.35 -8.51 36.61
CA GLU A 933 -29.37 -8.53 37.68
C GLU A 933 -28.52 -7.26 37.60
N LEU A 934 -28.71 -6.37 38.56
CA LEU A 934 -27.84 -5.21 38.79
C LEU A 934 -26.64 -5.64 39.62
N ARG A 935 -25.65 -4.76 39.79
CA ARG A 935 -24.49 -5.04 40.65
C ARG A 935 -24.88 -5.61 42.02
N LEU A 936 -24.39 -6.82 42.30
CA LEU A 936 -24.61 -7.53 43.57
C LEU A 936 -23.56 -7.14 44.63
N GLY A 937 -23.88 -7.39 45.90
CA GLY A 937 -22.89 -7.22 46.98
C GLY A 937 -21.77 -8.26 46.92
N GLU A 938 -22.11 -9.49 46.53
CA GLU A 938 -21.18 -10.60 46.34
C GLU A 938 -21.43 -11.22 44.96
N ALA A 939 -20.40 -11.25 44.10
CA ALA A 939 -20.53 -11.81 42.75
C ALA A 939 -20.85 -13.32 42.74
N MET A 940 -20.59 -14.03 43.84
CA MET A 940 -20.95 -15.44 44.03
C MET A 940 -22.46 -15.68 43.99
N ASP A 941 -23.25 -14.68 44.35
CA ASP A 941 -24.72 -14.78 44.39
C ASP A 941 -25.34 -14.67 42.99
N SER A 942 -24.55 -14.37 41.95
CA SER A 942 -25.03 -14.23 40.56
C SER A 942 -25.65 -15.51 40.03
N LEU A 943 -26.78 -15.38 39.34
CA LEU A 943 -27.40 -16.47 38.59
C LEU A 943 -27.11 -16.40 37.08
N ILE A 944 -26.43 -15.34 36.62
CA ILE A 944 -26.10 -15.13 35.22
C ILE A 944 -24.65 -15.55 34.96
N ASP A 945 -23.69 -14.81 35.49
CA ASP A 945 -22.26 -15.10 35.35
C ASP A 945 -21.48 -14.41 36.48
N ARG A 946 -20.82 -15.23 37.31
CA ARG A 946 -20.01 -14.78 38.44
C ARG A 946 -18.87 -13.86 38.01
N LYS A 947 -18.17 -14.17 36.90
CA LYS A 947 -17.04 -13.38 36.43
C LYS A 947 -17.52 -12.05 35.85
N ALA A 948 -18.63 -12.04 35.13
CA ALA A 948 -19.24 -10.80 34.63
C ALA A 948 -19.67 -9.87 35.78
N GLN A 949 -20.24 -10.41 36.87
CA GLN A 949 -20.57 -9.61 38.06
C GLN A 949 -19.36 -8.97 38.74
N GLN A 950 -18.19 -9.62 38.73
CA GLN A 950 -16.97 -9.03 39.29
C GLN A 950 -16.49 -7.82 38.49
N LYS A 951 -16.83 -7.76 37.20
CA LYS A 951 -16.41 -6.72 36.26
C LYS A 951 -17.38 -5.54 36.19
N LEU A 952 -18.60 -5.68 36.72
CA LEU A 952 -19.61 -4.62 36.71
C LEU A 952 -19.12 -3.40 37.51
N PRO A 953 -19.09 -2.18 36.94
CA PRO A 953 -18.62 -0.98 37.62
C PRO A 953 -19.49 -0.63 38.83
N ALA A 954 -18.93 0.14 39.77
CA ALA A 954 -19.62 0.53 41.01
C ALA A 954 -20.59 1.70 40.77
N ALA A 955 -21.34 1.65 39.66
CA ALA A 955 -22.25 2.68 39.23
C ALA A 955 -23.70 2.16 39.32
N PRO A 956 -24.64 2.95 39.86
CA PRO A 956 -26.04 2.54 39.94
C PRO A 956 -26.67 2.42 38.54
N GLY A 957 -27.55 1.42 38.37
CA GLY A 957 -28.26 1.19 37.11
C GLY A 957 -27.48 0.41 36.05
N ARG A 958 -26.43 -0.30 36.46
CA ARG A 958 -25.62 -1.20 35.60
C ARG A 958 -25.91 -2.65 35.89
#